data_AF-A0A176Q951-F1
#
_entry.id   AF-A0A176Q951-F1
#
_cell.length_a   1.000
_cell.length_b   1.000
_cell.length_c   1.000
_cell.angle_alpha   90.00
_cell.angle_beta   90.00
_cell.angle_gamma   90.00
#
_symmetry.space_group_name_H-M   'P 1'
#
loop_
_entity.id
_entity.type
_entity.pdbx_description
1 polymer ?
#
loop_
_entity_poly.entity_id
_entity_poly.type
_entity_poly.pdbx_seq_one_letter_code
_entity_poly.pdbx_strand_id
1 'polypeptide(L)'
;MMTALLEVIITCPPQPGSDAARVLEALQVEHDDVVVTVLDDQFLAKVHPSTAVPSLISTNEAISQSQAVNLAAGESGSAMLLVVQGEFIPETALLADLVSRLREPDAGWWMALERRVDAGANVRAEVPSSMPGGAVLCDRQTFMLLRGLDESIDDADGLRDLVRRARAFGVPMRTAGGRTHSVTRFSASYEATKWSAPGARPADDKVAARTTVFANLREWSVRRDNRTPLVSVVIATRDRSQYLHDSLCSVLYQTFEDFEIIVVDDGSGDDSARRVVEALDDPRIRYFRQEPRGISAARNRAALESRGYFTAVHDDDDIMLPWRLEAGLLSMSEGVDATYGAWVNFDEVSGEMRAFLTKQGFGPSLNAFSGQGPGHGTWMLPTRLVLAHRYDENLTSSVDHNLASRLAWNGVRWSHCNKVLYLRRVHEGQISRTEASTQKAGHILTVFANALSAGPSDFQKLRDAGAELQYPKISSKDLFAQFGAWLPDNLVSRRAIVSGSVTHRLFELDMPPILNYILEERDAHTGKLRNEVGEIGEISLADLVKFRALGMYNLRLTATRRDPDEADVVTQVIPAEPALERLALVLRKRSPEQCCLVLRVPDGATSAPQFPGASASIRVSAATSLVGRVKLLGFFFDDDRAAVQALDRTRSEFPDFLAHLLTTGRAPVSLTNDGKDFGDAHHSDLG
;
A
#
# COMPACT_ATOMS: atom_id res chain seq x y z
N MET A 1 -21.57 3.21 35.63
CA MET A 1 -20.87 4.06 34.63
C MET A 1 -19.44 3.61 34.32
N MET A 2 -18.91 2.53 34.93
CA MET A 2 -17.56 1.95 34.65
C MET A 2 -17.62 0.55 34.00
N THR A 3 -18.73 0.19 33.35
CA THR A 3 -19.11 -1.21 33.06
C THR A 3 -18.72 -1.73 31.66
N ALA A 4 -17.88 -1.01 30.90
CA ALA A 4 -17.45 -1.40 29.55
C ALA A 4 -15.95 -1.09 29.28
N LEU A 5 -15.07 -1.43 30.23
CA LEU A 5 -13.64 -1.09 30.12
C LEU A 5 -12.77 -2.18 29.47
N LEU A 6 -13.19 -3.44 29.47
CA LEU A 6 -12.37 -4.58 29.05
C LEU A 6 -13.16 -5.57 28.19
N GLU A 7 -12.60 -5.94 27.03
CA GLU A 7 -13.06 -7.05 26.20
C GLU A 7 -12.03 -8.17 26.18
N VAL A 8 -12.48 -9.43 26.27
CA VAL A 8 -11.62 -10.61 26.21
C VAL A 8 -11.81 -11.29 24.86
N ILE A 9 -10.72 -11.40 24.09
CA ILE A 9 -10.71 -12.01 22.76
C ILE A 9 -9.94 -13.33 22.85
N ILE A 10 -10.63 -14.44 22.55
CA ILE A 10 -10.11 -15.82 22.67
C ILE A 10 -10.17 -16.51 21.30
N THR A 11 -9.08 -17.17 20.88
CA THR A 11 -8.94 -17.72 19.53
C THR A 11 -9.20 -19.24 19.38
N CYS A 12 -9.83 -19.92 20.35
CA CYS A 12 -10.10 -21.37 20.28
C CYS A 12 -11.59 -21.71 20.07
N PRO A 13 -11.93 -22.77 19.30
CA PRO A 13 -13.31 -23.21 19.12
C PRO A 13 -13.90 -23.74 20.45
N PRO A 14 -15.16 -23.43 20.77
CA PRO A 14 -15.81 -23.98 21.94
C PRO A 14 -16.34 -25.37 21.58
N GLN A 15 -15.82 -26.42 22.22
CA GLN A 15 -16.54 -27.69 22.29
C GLN A 15 -17.32 -27.72 23.62
N PRO A 16 -18.49 -28.35 23.72
CA PRO A 16 -19.14 -28.56 25.01
C PRO A 16 -18.19 -29.32 25.95
N GLY A 17 -17.82 -28.71 27.08
CA GLY A 17 -16.78 -29.23 27.97
C GLY A 17 -15.35 -28.83 27.61
N SER A 18 -15.17 -27.92 26.64
CA SER A 18 -13.86 -27.34 26.30
C SER A 18 -13.41 -26.32 27.34
N ASP A 19 -12.10 -26.09 27.36
CA ASP A 19 -11.47 -25.28 28.39
C ASP A 19 -11.83 -23.77 28.29
N ALA A 20 -12.34 -23.31 27.13
CA ALA A 20 -12.93 -21.97 26.99
C ALA A 20 -14.19 -21.78 27.85
N ALA A 21 -15.04 -22.81 28.00
CA ALA A 21 -16.21 -22.78 28.86
C ALA A 21 -15.82 -22.66 30.36
N ARG A 22 -14.67 -23.25 30.74
CA ARG A 22 -14.12 -23.16 32.09
C ARG A 22 -13.51 -21.80 32.40
N VAL A 23 -12.98 -21.06 31.41
CA VAL A 23 -12.53 -19.66 31.59
C VAL A 23 -13.71 -18.77 31.96
N LEU A 24 -14.85 -18.96 31.28
CA LEU A 24 -16.08 -18.22 31.55
C LEU A 24 -16.64 -18.54 32.95
N GLU A 25 -16.61 -19.81 33.38
CA GLU A 25 -16.97 -20.21 34.75
C GLU A 25 -15.99 -19.64 35.81
N ALA A 26 -14.68 -19.70 35.54
CA ALA A 26 -13.63 -19.26 36.45
C ALA A 26 -13.63 -17.74 36.69
N LEU A 27 -14.17 -16.95 35.77
CA LEU A 27 -14.35 -15.50 35.91
C LEU A 27 -15.42 -15.12 36.97
N GLN A 28 -16.09 -16.10 37.62
CA GLN A 28 -17.20 -15.88 38.57
C GLN A 28 -18.26 -14.91 38.04
N VAL A 29 -18.56 -15.01 36.75
CA VAL A 29 -19.67 -14.28 36.17
C VAL A 29 -20.91 -15.08 36.47
N GLU A 30 -21.68 -14.66 37.48
CA GLU A 30 -22.99 -15.26 37.74
C GLU A 30 -23.83 -15.15 36.46
N HIS A 31 -24.39 -16.29 36.06
CA HIS A 31 -25.34 -16.40 34.96
C HIS A 31 -26.48 -15.42 35.18
N ASP A 32 -26.41 -14.25 34.55
CA ASP A 32 -27.56 -13.44 34.12
C ASP A 32 -27.17 -12.23 33.23
N ASP A 33 -25.88 -11.88 33.06
CA ASP A 33 -25.48 -10.63 32.36
C ASP A 33 -24.26 -10.78 31.40
N VAL A 34 -24.28 -11.72 30.45
CA VAL A 34 -23.26 -11.81 29.36
C VAL A 34 -23.89 -12.17 28.02
N VAL A 35 -23.65 -11.35 27.00
CA VAL A 35 -24.00 -11.63 25.59
C VAL A 35 -22.81 -12.32 24.92
N VAL A 36 -22.97 -13.57 24.49
CA VAL A 36 -22.03 -14.30 23.64
C VAL A 36 -22.54 -14.21 22.21
N THR A 37 -21.79 -13.55 21.32
CA THR A 37 -22.12 -13.50 19.88
C THR A 37 -21.54 -14.72 19.18
N VAL A 38 -22.38 -15.71 18.86
CA VAL A 38 -22.09 -16.80 17.92
C VAL A 38 -22.71 -16.40 16.57
N LEU A 39 -21.91 -16.35 15.49
CA LEU A 39 -22.37 -15.92 14.17
C LEU A 39 -22.78 -17.12 13.28
N ASP A 40 -24.09 -17.43 13.30
CA ASP A 40 -25.00 -18.14 12.37
C ASP A 40 -26.31 -18.45 13.15
N ASP A 41 -27.56 -18.42 12.67
CA ASP A 41 -28.31 -17.65 11.64
C ASP A 41 -29.56 -17.01 12.30
N GLN A 42 -29.72 -17.14 13.62
CA GLN A 42 -30.82 -16.57 14.42
C GLN A 42 -30.47 -15.21 15.05
N PHE A 43 -29.53 -14.48 14.45
CA PHE A 43 -29.00 -13.20 14.94
C PHE A 43 -30.04 -12.06 15.07
N LEU A 44 -31.27 -12.21 14.58
CA LEU A 44 -32.13 -11.05 14.30
C LEU A 44 -33.17 -10.65 15.36
N ALA A 45 -33.40 -11.37 16.45
CA ALA A 45 -34.63 -11.10 17.21
C ALA A 45 -34.51 -10.28 18.51
N LYS A 46 -33.38 -10.25 19.26
CA LYS A 46 -33.46 -9.84 20.69
C LYS A 46 -32.21 -9.20 21.32
N VAL A 47 -31.56 -8.22 20.70
CA VAL A 47 -30.38 -7.56 21.31
C VAL A 47 -30.76 -6.28 22.09
N HIS A 48 -30.58 -6.30 23.44
CA HIS A 48 -29.92 -5.27 24.30
C HIS A 48 -29.92 -5.68 25.81
N PRO A 49 -29.17 -5.00 26.73
CA PRO A 49 -27.74 -5.08 27.20
C PRO A 49 -27.55 -5.93 28.51
N SER A 50 -26.39 -6.23 29.13
CA SER A 50 -25.13 -5.49 29.42
C SER A 50 -24.00 -6.42 29.99
N THR A 51 -22.75 -5.91 29.94
CA THR A 51 -21.48 -6.30 30.64
C THR A 51 -20.59 -7.42 30.07
N ALA A 52 -19.31 -7.06 29.78
CA ALA A 52 -18.18 -7.86 29.28
C ALA A 52 -18.53 -8.93 28.22
N VAL A 53 -18.44 -8.57 26.94
CA VAL A 53 -18.77 -9.44 25.79
C VAL A 53 -17.55 -10.30 25.43
N PRO A 54 -17.58 -11.63 25.57
CA PRO A 54 -16.57 -12.51 24.99
C PRO A 54 -16.85 -12.59 23.49
N SER A 55 -15.94 -12.06 22.68
CA SER A 55 -15.99 -12.23 21.23
C SER A 55 -15.30 -13.53 20.87
N LEU A 56 -16.09 -14.59 20.64
CA LEU A 56 -15.60 -15.92 20.29
C LEU A 56 -15.75 -16.13 18.77
N ILE A 57 -14.64 -16.15 18.05
CA ILE A 57 -14.68 -16.29 16.59
C ILE A 57 -14.55 -17.76 16.21
N SER A 58 -15.65 -18.35 15.76
CA SER A 58 -15.65 -19.63 15.04
C SER A 58 -15.44 -19.34 13.56
N THR A 59 -14.31 -19.79 13.01
CA THR A 59 -13.99 -19.59 11.59
C THR A 59 -14.59 -20.72 10.75
N ASN A 60 -15.82 -20.55 10.27
CA ASN A 60 -16.34 -21.35 9.14
C ASN A 60 -15.81 -20.84 7.78
N GLU A 61 -15.17 -19.67 7.77
CA GLU A 61 -14.50 -19.08 6.60
C GLU A 61 -12.97 -19.21 6.69
N ALA A 62 -12.30 -19.21 5.53
CA ALA A 62 -10.85 -19.34 5.38
C ALA A 62 -10.08 -18.07 5.79
N ILE A 63 -10.25 -17.60 7.03
CA ILE A 63 -9.52 -16.45 7.63
C ILE A 63 -8.54 -16.94 8.71
N SER A 64 -7.41 -16.23 8.90
CA SER A 64 -6.40 -16.57 9.92
C SER A 64 -6.81 -16.15 11.34
N GLN A 65 -6.20 -16.71 12.40
CA GLN A 65 -6.48 -16.26 13.77
C GLN A 65 -6.11 -14.79 13.98
N SER A 66 -5.01 -14.32 13.39
CA SER A 66 -4.62 -12.91 13.43
C SER A 66 -5.70 -12.01 12.81
N GLN A 67 -6.31 -12.43 11.71
CA GLN A 67 -7.45 -11.73 11.09
C GLN A 67 -8.66 -11.71 12.02
N ALA A 68 -9.00 -12.86 12.61
CA ALA A 68 -10.10 -12.95 13.58
C ALA A 68 -9.90 -11.99 14.76
N VAL A 69 -8.74 -12.02 15.42
CA VAL A 69 -8.45 -11.13 16.56
C VAL A 69 -8.53 -9.66 16.16
N ASN A 70 -7.98 -9.31 15.00
CA ASN A 70 -8.02 -7.95 14.49
C ASN A 70 -9.46 -7.48 14.25
N LEU A 71 -10.29 -8.30 13.60
CA LEU A 71 -11.71 -8.01 13.37
C LEU A 71 -12.45 -7.78 14.68
N ALA A 72 -12.28 -8.67 15.67
CA ALA A 72 -12.87 -8.52 17.01
C ALA A 72 -12.44 -7.21 17.68
N ALA A 73 -11.15 -6.92 17.69
CA ALA A 73 -10.61 -5.68 18.27
C ALA A 73 -11.15 -4.43 17.56
N GLY A 74 -11.38 -4.51 16.25
CA GLY A 74 -11.99 -3.44 15.45
C GLY A 74 -13.43 -3.17 15.86
N GLU A 75 -14.24 -4.21 16.02
CA GLU A 75 -15.66 -4.13 16.40
C GLU A 75 -15.87 -3.85 17.90
N SER A 76 -14.84 -4.08 18.72
CA SER A 76 -14.86 -3.83 20.16
C SER A 76 -15.22 -2.39 20.50
N GLY A 77 -16.21 -2.22 21.39
CA GLY A 77 -16.53 -0.94 22.03
C GLY A 77 -15.70 -0.66 23.29
N SER A 78 -14.81 -1.57 23.69
CA SER A 78 -14.07 -1.49 24.95
C SER A 78 -12.78 -0.67 24.81
N ALA A 79 -12.40 0.01 25.90
CA ALA A 79 -11.16 0.79 25.93
C ALA A 79 -9.90 -0.11 26.04
N MET A 80 -10.02 -1.27 26.68
CA MET A 80 -8.95 -2.24 26.88
C MET A 80 -9.31 -3.58 26.25
N LEU A 81 -8.28 -4.30 25.79
CA LEU A 81 -8.35 -5.62 25.19
C LEU A 81 -7.45 -6.58 25.97
N LEU A 82 -8.01 -7.70 26.40
CA LEU A 82 -7.24 -8.87 26.80
C LEU A 82 -7.24 -9.86 25.63
N VAL A 83 -6.11 -9.92 24.91
CA VAL A 83 -5.93 -10.83 23.78
C VAL A 83 -5.26 -12.10 24.29
N VAL A 84 -5.96 -13.23 24.16
CA VAL A 84 -5.50 -14.55 24.61
C VAL A 84 -5.34 -15.46 23.40
N GLN A 85 -4.20 -16.15 23.31
CA GLN A 85 -3.90 -17.01 22.16
C GLN A 85 -3.59 -18.44 22.57
N GLY A 86 -4.23 -19.40 21.88
CA GLY A 86 -4.02 -20.84 22.08
C GLY A 86 -4.63 -21.38 23.39
N GLU A 87 -4.05 -22.48 23.90
CA GLU A 87 -4.47 -23.15 25.15
C GLU A 87 -4.06 -22.38 26.43
N PHE A 88 -3.86 -21.07 26.36
CA PHE A 88 -3.49 -20.26 27.52
C PHE A 88 -4.74 -19.82 28.28
N ILE A 89 -4.89 -20.33 29.50
CA ILE A 89 -5.99 -19.93 30.39
C ILE A 89 -5.38 -19.26 31.62
N PRO A 90 -5.56 -17.93 31.80
CA PRO A 90 -5.14 -17.27 33.02
C PRO A 90 -6.01 -17.75 34.20
N GLU A 91 -5.40 -18.10 35.33
CA GLU A 91 -6.13 -18.43 36.57
C GLU A 91 -6.99 -17.23 37.04
N THR A 92 -8.12 -17.49 37.72
CA THR A 92 -9.02 -16.45 38.26
C THR A 92 -8.27 -15.40 39.09
N ALA A 93 -7.29 -15.82 39.88
CA ALA A 93 -6.48 -14.90 40.71
C ALA A 93 -5.63 -13.95 39.85
N LEU A 94 -5.12 -14.42 38.71
CA LEU A 94 -4.37 -13.60 37.75
C LEU A 94 -5.28 -12.64 37.01
N LEU A 95 -6.48 -13.09 36.59
CA LEU A 95 -7.51 -12.24 36.00
C LEU A 95 -7.98 -11.16 36.99
N ALA A 96 -8.19 -11.52 38.26
CA ALA A 96 -8.55 -10.56 39.31
C ALA A 96 -7.43 -9.54 39.55
N ASP A 97 -6.16 -9.96 39.54
CA ASP A 97 -5.01 -9.04 39.62
C ASP A 97 -4.98 -8.09 38.41
N LEU A 98 -5.12 -8.61 37.19
CA LEU A 98 -5.18 -7.81 35.96
C LEU A 98 -6.31 -6.77 36.01
N VAL A 99 -7.52 -7.19 36.38
CA VAL A 99 -8.69 -6.32 36.53
C VAL A 99 -8.50 -5.31 37.66
N SER A 100 -7.82 -5.66 38.75
CA SER A 100 -7.51 -4.73 39.83
C SER A 100 -6.55 -3.62 39.37
N ARG A 101 -5.56 -3.97 38.54
CA ARG A 101 -4.59 -3.02 37.98
C ARG A 101 -5.19 -2.12 36.91
N LEU A 102 -6.22 -2.58 36.18
CA LEU A 102 -7.00 -1.71 35.28
C LEU A 102 -7.67 -0.52 36.01
N ARG A 103 -7.81 -0.58 37.33
CA ARG A 103 -8.33 0.53 38.15
C ARG A 103 -7.25 1.55 38.53
N GLU A 104 -5.99 1.33 38.16
CA GLU A 104 -4.92 2.32 38.32
C GLU A 104 -5.10 3.44 37.28
N PRO A 105 -5.19 4.73 37.70
CA PRO A 105 -5.50 5.85 36.80
C PRO A 105 -4.42 6.16 35.74
N ASP A 106 -3.23 5.55 35.83
CA ASP A 106 -2.07 5.79 34.95
C ASP A 106 -1.80 4.64 33.96
N ALA A 107 -2.81 3.82 33.63
CA ALA A 107 -2.63 2.56 32.89
C ALA A 107 -2.45 2.68 31.37
N GLY A 108 -1.45 3.46 30.93
CA GLY A 108 -0.88 3.39 29.58
C GLY A 108 0.16 2.29 29.42
N TRP A 109 0.14 1.27 30.29
CA TRP A 109 1.09 0.16 30.29
C TRP A 109 0.44 -1.11 29.75
N TRP A 110 1.22 -1.92 29.04
CA TRP A 110 0.78 -3.24 28.58
C TRP A 110 1.33 -4.32 29.51
N MET A 111 0.49 -5.31 29.82
CA MET A 111 0.91 -6.49 30.58
C MET A 111 0.97 -7.71 29.69
N ALA A 112 2.11 -8.38 29.73
CA ALA A 112 2.34 -9.52 28.89
C ALA A 112 2.71 -10.72 29.78
N LEU A 113 1.98 -11.82 29.58
CA LEU A 113 2.00 -12.97 30.48
C LEU A 113 3.00 -14.03 29.99
N GLU A 114 3.89 -14.46 30.89
CA GLU A 114 4.90 -15.49 30.60
C GLU A 114 4.33 -16.90 30.78
N ARG A 115 4.75 -17.79 29.89
CA ARG A 115 4.49 -19.22 29.98
C ARG A 115 5.56 -19.86 30.88
N ARG A 116 5.20 -20.33 32.07
CA ARG A 116 6.04 -21.24 32.87
C ARG A 116 5.43 -22.64 32.87
N VAL A 117 6.18 -23.62 32.37
CA VAL A 117 5.82 -25.05 32.45
C VAL A 117 6.55 -25.62 33.68
N ASP A 118 5.82 -26.02 34.71
CA ASP A 118 6.42 -26.81 35.78
C ASP A 118 6.67 -28.24 35.27
N ALA A 119 7.94 -28.61 35.17
CA ALA A 119 8.39 -29.89 34.67
C ALA A 119 8.15 -31.01 35.72
N GLY A 120 6.96 -31.59 35.71
CA GLY A 120 6.78 -32.98 36.11
C GLY A 120 7.06 -33.90 34.92
N ALA A 121 8.26 -34.49 34.89
CA ALA A 121 8.81 -35.41 33.86
C ALA A 121 9.61 -34.74 32.70
N ASN A 122 10.94 -34.75 32.86
CA ASN A 122 12.00 -34.89 31.85
C ASN A 122 11.74 -34.37 30.41
N VAL A 123 11.31 -33.12 30.27
CA VAL A 123 11.54 -32.35 29.03
C VAL A 123 12.22 -31.04 29.42
N ARG A 124 13.55 -31.01 29.35
CA ARG A 124 14.31 -29.75 29.36
C ARG A 124 14.16 -29.10 27.98
N ALA A 125 13.11 -28.31 27.82
CA ALA A 125 13.12 -27.21 26.88
C ALA A 125 13.17 -25.92 27.72
N GLU A 126 14.37 -25.35 27.87
CA GLU A 126 14.50 -23.97 28.33
C GLU A 126 13.81 -23.09 27.28
N VAL A 127 12.58 -22.63 27.59
CA VAL A 127 12.02 -21.49 26.87
C VAL A 127 12.78 -20.27 27.36
N PRO A 128 13.47 -19.50 26.49
CA PRO A 128 14.25 -18.35 26.91
C PRO A 128 13.36 -17.40 27.73
N SER A 129 13.85 -17.01 28.91
CA SER A 129 13.19 -16.16 29.89
C SER A 129 13.06 -14.69 29.45
N SER A 130 12.72 -14.44 28.17
CA SER A 130 12.83 -13.10 27.61
C SER A 130 11.71 -12.64 26.68
N MET A 131 10.63 -13.40 26.42
CA MET A 131 9.39 -12.80 25.88
C MET A 131 8.07 -13.55 26.19
N PRO A 132 6.98 -12.82 26.47
CA PRO A 132 5.66 -13.30 26.88
C PRO A 132 4.88 -13.89 25.70
N GLY A 133 4.15 -14.99 25.90
CA GLY A 133 3.59 -15.79 24.79
C GLY A 133 2.30 -16.53 25.09
N GLY A 134 1.44 -16.01 25.97
CA GLY A 134 0.12 -16.60 26.26
C GLY A 134 -1.05 -15.61 26.13
N ALA A 135 -0.85 -14.38 26.61
CA ALA A 135 -1.84 -13.31 26.51
C ALA A 135 -1.22 -11.93 26.72
N VAL A 136 -1.89 -10.91 26.20
CA VAL A 136 -1.53 -9.48 26.33
C VAL A 136 -2.76 -8.69 26.74
N LEU A 137 -2.64 -7.91 27.82
CA LEU A 137 -3.59 -6.85 28.16
C LEU A 137 -3.05 -5.52 27.62
N CYS A 138 -3.82 -4.87 26.75
CA CYS A 138 -3.44 -3.64 26.07
C CYS A 138 -4.61 -2.69 25.92
N ASP A 139 -4.34 -1.40 25.72
CA ASP A 139 -5.37 -0.45 25.31
C ASP A 139 -5.72 -0.65 23.83
N ARG A 140 -7.01 -0.58 23.51
CA ARG A 140 -7.52 -0.76 22.14
C ARG A 140 -6.91 0.27 21.20
N GLN A 141 -6.73 1.51 21.64
CA GLN A 141 -6.22 2.58 20.80
C GLN A 141 -4.81 2.27 20.28
N THR A 142 -3.90 1.81 21.14
CA THR A 142 -2.54 1.45 20.76
C THR A 142 -2.51 0.16 19.96
N PHE A 143 -3.37 -0.83 20.28
CA PHE A 143 -3.53 -2.03 19.44
C PHE A 143 -3.90 -1.65 18.01
N MET A 144 -4.89 -0.76 17.84
CA MET A 144 -5.34 -0.27 16.54
C MET A 144 -4.28 0.60 15.84
N LEU A 145 -3.57 1.46 16.59
CA LEU A 145 -2.49 2.30 16.08
C LEU A 145 -1.35 1.47 15.49
N LEU A 146 -0.96 0.38 16.17
CA LEU A 146 0.06 -0.55 15.70
C LEU A 146 -0.44 -1.52 14.62
N ARG A 147 -1.72 -1.36 14.23
CA ARG A 147 -2.41 -2.16 13.21
C ARG A 147 -2.59 -3.63 13.58
N GLY A 148 -2.82 -3.90 14.86
CA GLY A 148 -3.16 -5.20 15.40
C GLY A 148 -2.07 -6.27 15.23
N LEU A 149 -2.48 -7.54 15.22
CA LEU A 149 -1.62 -8.68 14.90
C LEU A 149 -1.29 -8.69 13.41
N ASP A 150 -0.07 -9.07 13.06
CA ASP A 150 0.31 -9.23 11.66
C ASP A 150 -0.42 -10.43 11.05
N GLU A 151 -1.27 -10.15 10.05
CA GLU A 151 -2.12 -11.16 9.40
C GLU A 151 -1.32 -12.11 8.51
N SER A 152 -0.04 -11.80 8.26
CA SER A 152 0.88 -12.67 7.52
C SER A 152 1.68 -13.62 8.42
N ILE A 153 1.58 -13.51 9.75
CA ILE A 153 2.26 -14.37 10.72
C ILE A 153 1.26 -15.37 11.31
N ASP A 154 1.71 -16.62 11.46
CA ASP A 154 0.95 -17.74 12.00
C ASP A 154 0.76 -17.62 13.52
N ASP A 155 -0.27 -18.32 14.01
CA ASP A 155 -0.93 -18.18 15.31
C ASP A 155 0.02 -17.74 16.45
N ALA A 156 0.78 -18.63 17.10
CA ALA A 156 1.50 -18.35 18.35
C ALA A 156 2.63 -17.29 18.28
N ASP A 157 2.93 -16.73 17.11
CA ASP A 157 3.96 -15.71 16.90
C ASP A 157 3.39 -14.29 16.74
N GLY A 158 2.08 -14.16 16.44
CA GLY A 158 1.43 -12.87 16.24
C GLY A 158 1.49 -11.95 17.47
N LEU A 159 1.21 -12.49 18.66
CA LEU A 159 1.31 -11.73 19.91
C LEU A 159 2.76 -11.31 20.22
N ARG A 160 3.74 -12.15 19.92
CA ARG A 160 5.16 -11.84 20.13
C ARG A 160 5.60 -10.68 19.23
N ASP A 161 5.20 -10.70 17.96
CA ASP A 161 5.44 -9.59 17.04
C ASP A 161 4.80 -8.28 17.54
N LEU A 162 3.55 -8.34 18.00
CA LEU A 162 2.85 -7.16 18.54
C LEU A 162 3.58 -6.56 19.76
N VAL A 163 3.95 -7.38 20.76
CA VAL A 163 4.66 -6.89 21.96
C VAL A 163 5.99 -6.25 21.59
N ARG A 164 6.73 -6.86 20.66
CA ARG A 164 7.98 -6.31 20.16
C ARG A 164 7.78 -4.96 19.48
N ARG A 165 6.78 -4.83 18.60
CA ARG A 165 6.44 -3.56 17.93
C ARG A 165 6.01 -2.49 18.91
N ALA A 166 5.20 -2.85 19.91
CA ALA A 166 4.79 -1.93 20.97
C ALA A 166 6.00 -1.41 21.78
N ARG A 167 6.94 -2.30 22.15
CA ARG A 167 8.18 -1.89 22.81
C ARG A 167 9.02 -0.95 21.94
N ALA A 168 9.20 -1.29 20.65
CA ALA A 168 9.94 -0.46 19.70
C ALA A 168 9.28 0.91 19.47
N PHE A 169 7.95 0.97 19.55
CA PHE A 169 7.18 2.22 19.48
C PHE A 169 7.29 3.06 20.77
N GLY A 170 7.84 2.51 21.85
CA GLY A 170 7.99 3.18 23.14
C GLY A 170 6.77 3.03 24.07
N VAL A 171 5.91 2.04 23.83
CA VAL A 171 4.79 1.73 24.74
C VAL A 171 5.36 1.17 26.06
N PRO A 172 5.02 1.74 27.22
CA PRO A 172 5.45 1.22 28.51
C PRO A 172 4.98 -0.22 28.73
N MET A 173 5.91 -1.12 29.06
CA MET A 173 5.60 -2.54 29.33
C MET A 173 5.76 -2.83 30.83
N ARG A 174 4.83 -3.58 31.41
CA ARG A 174 4.95 -4.16 32.75
C ARG A 174 4.82 -5.67 32.66
N THR A 175 5.68 -6.40 33.37
CA THR A 175 5.48 -7.84 33.59
C THR A 175 4.73 -8.02 34.91
N ALA A 176 3.80 -8.97 34.97
CA ALA A 176 3.13 -9.32 36.22
C ALA A 176 4.18 -9.91 37.19
N GLY A 177 4.56 -9.15 38.22
CA GLY A 177 5.46 -9.61 39.27
C GLY A 177 4.68 -10.22 40.44
N GLY A 178 4.80 -11.52 40.67
CA GLY A 178 4.17 -12.23 41.78
C GLY A 178 4.58 -13.70 41.83
N ARG A 179 4.77 -14.26 43.03
CA ARG A 179 5.11 -15.68 43.23
C ARG A 179 4.01 -16.56 42.61
N THR A 180 4.43 -17.39 41.65
CA THR A 180 3.78 -18.63 41.19
C THR A 180 2.27 -18.53 40.97
N HIS A 181 1.88 -18.12 39.76
CA HIS A 181 0.59 -18.54 39.19
C HIS A 181 0.85 -19.81 38.38
N SER A 182 0.18 -20.91 38.69
CA SER A 182 0.36 -22.14 37.94
C SER A 182 -0.32 -21.97 36.58
N VAL A 183 0.43 -22.09 35.49
CA VAL A 183 -0.17 -22.06 34.15
C VAL A 183 -0.42 -23.50 33.75
N THR A 184 -1.68 -23.93 33.79
CA THR A 184 -2.00 -25.33 33.48
C THR A 184 -2.01 -25.52 31.96
N ARG A 185 -1.06 -26.30 31.45
CA ARG A 185 -1.14 -26.85 30.09
C ARG A 185 -1.99 -28.11 30.15
N PHE A 186 -3.23 -28.05 29.68
CA PHE A 186 -3.99 -29.26 29.39
C PHE A 186 -3.60 -29.73 27.99
N SER A 187 -2.73 -30.75 27.89
CA SER A 187 -2.50 -31.39 26.61
C SER A 187 -3.76 -32.17 26.23
N ALA A 188 -4.70 -31.52 25.55
CA ALA A 188 -5.58 -32.27 24.68
C ALA A 188 -4.71 -32.75 23.52
N SER A 189 -4.72 -34.04 23.25
CA SER A 189 -4.12 -34.62 22.05
C SER A 189 -4.91 -34.15 20.83
N TYR A 190 -4.72 -32.88 20.45
CA TYR A 190 -5.13 -32.37 19.16
C TYR A 190 -4.03 -32.78 18.20
N GLU A 191 -4.30 -33.76 17.34
CA GLU A 191 -3.55 -33.86 16.09
C GLU A 191 -3.76 -32.52 15.40
N ALA A 192 -2.75 -31.65 15.47
CA ALA A 192 -2.70 -30.44 14.68
C ALA A 192 -2.79 -30.90 13.21
N THR A 193 -4.02 -30.98 12.69
CA THR A 193 -4.25 -31.02 11.26
C THR A 193 -3.50 -29.83 10.73
N LYS A 194 -2.41 -30.12 10.01
CA LYS A 194 -1.51 -29.18 9.37
C LYS A 194 -2.33 -28.23 8.50
N TRP A 195 -2.86 -27.17 9.08
CA TRP A 195 -3.28 -26.00 8.34
C TRP A 195 -2.08 -25.06 8.22
N SER A 196 -1.01 -25.57 7.61
CA SER A 196 0.00 -24.69 7.05
C SER A 196 -0.47 -24.36 5.64
N ALA A 197 -0.85 -23.11 5.41
CA ALA A 197 -1.01 -22.61 4.05
C ALA A 197 0.30 -22.93 3.28
N PRO A 198 0.24 -23.56 2.08
CA PRO A 198 1.43 -23.90 1.33
C PRO A 198 2.31 -22.64 1.11
N GLY A 199 3.50 -22.62 1.69
CA GLY A 199 4.48 -21.51 1.52
C GLY A 199 4.67 -20.55 2.71
N ALA A 200 4.05 -20.79 3.87
CA ALA A 200 4.35 -20.00 5.07
C ALA A 200 5.82 -20.17 5.53
N ARG A 201 6.56 -19.06 5.67
CA ARG A 201 7.89 -19.05 6.33
C ARG A 201 7.74 -19.03 7.85
N PRO A 202 8.70 -19.58 8.62
CA PRO A 202 8.72 -19.46 10.08
C PRO A 202 8.62 -17.99 10.51
N ALA A 203 7.88 -17.73 11.58
CA ALA A 203 7.63 -16.36 12.03
C ALA A 203 8.92 -15.61 12.37
N ASP A 204 9.92 -16.28 12.95
CA ASP A 204 11.22 -15.67 13.30
C ASP A 204 11.89 -14.98 12.10
N ASP A 205 11.78 -15.54 10.89
CA ASP A 205 12.35 -14.95 9.67
C ASP A 205 11.59 -13.69 9.23
N LYS A 206 10.25 -13.69 9.33
CA LYS A 206 9.41 -12.53 8.97
C LYS A 206 9.51 -11.41 10.00
N VAL A 207 9.52 -11.79 11.28
CA VAL A 207 9.71 -10.92 12.44
C VAL A 207 11.08 -10.26 12.32
N ALA A 208 12.16 -11.02 12.16
CA ALA A 208 13.52 -10.47 12.01
C ALA A 208 13.70 -9.57 10.77
N ALA A 209 13.00 -9.84 9.67
CA ALA A 209 13.07 -9.04 8.45
C ALA A 209 12.29 -7.71 8.54
N ARG A 210 11.35 -7.55 9.49
CA ARG A 210 10.52 -6.35 9.61
C ARG A 210 11.28 -5.23 10.32
N THR A 211 11.45 -4.11 9.63
CA THR A 211 12.08 -2.88 10.17
C THR A 211 11.08 -1.89 10.77
N THR A 212 9.81 -1.95 10.38
CA THR A 212 8.76 -1.04 10.83
C THR A 212 8.04 -1.53 12.09
N VAL A 213 7.56 -0.58 12.90
CA VAL A 213 6.70 -0.82 14.07
C VAL A 213 5.21 -1.03 13.72
N PHE A 214 4.82 -0.89 12.46
CA PHE A 214 3.43 -1.07 12.00
C PHE A 214 3.22 -2.37 11.22
N ALA A 215 2.14 -3.09 11.52
CA ALA A 215 1.69 -4.26 10.75
C ALA A 215 0.70 -3.84 9.63
N ASN A 216 0.34 -4.78 8.75
CA ASN A 216 -0.83 -4.69 7.87
C ASN A 216 -0.96 -3.38 7.05
N LEU A 217 0.16 -2.79 6.59
CA LEU A 217 0.17 -1.47 5.97
C LEU A 217 -0.64 -1.39 4.66
N ARG A 218 -0.57 -2.43 3.82
CA ARG A 218 -1.27 -2.47 2.52
C ARG A 218 -2.71 -2.95 2.66
N GLU A 219 -2.87 -4.13 3.26
CA GLU A 219 -4.15 -4.78 3.48
C GLU A 219 -4.29 -5.08 4.95
N TRP A 220 -5.49 -4.87 5.48
CA TRP A 220 -5.83 -5.16 6.87
C TRP A 220 -7.30 -5.55 6.94
N SER A 221 -7.61 -6.68 7.58
CA SER A 221 -8.97 -7.19 7.68
C SER A 221 -9.94 -6.22 8.38
N VAL A 222 -9.45 -5.39 9.30
CA VAL A 222 -10.30 -4.44 10.02
C VAL A 222 -10.87 -3.39 9.08
N ARG A 223 -12.21 -3.29 9.06
CA ARG A 223 -12.94 -2.31 8.25
C ARG A 223 -12.52 -0.88 8.58
N ARG A 224 -12.51 -0.02 7.55
CA ARG A 224 -12.12 1.39 7.70
C ARG A 224 -13.00 2.15 8.70
N ASP A 225 -14.29 1.86 8.74
CA ASP A 225 -15.24 2.53 9.65
C ASP A 225 -14.97 2.23 11.13
N ASN A 226 -14.26 1.14 11.42
CA ASN A 226 -13.91 0.69 12.77
C ASN A 226 -12.55 1.21 13.25
N ARG A 227 -11.85 2.02 12.43
CA ARG A 227 -10.52 2.54 12.74
C ARG A 227 -10.43 4.03 12.47
N THR A 228 -9.59 4.71 13.24
CA THR A 228 -9.19 6.10 12.96
C THR A 228 -8.14 6.07 11.85
N PRO A 229 -8.14 6.99 10.87
CA PRO A 229 -7.09 7.06 9.86
C PRO A 229 -5.73 7.14 10.56
N LEU A 230 -4.72 6.41 10.07
CA LEU A 230 -3.38 6.51 10.65
C LEU A 230 -2.68 7.81 10.24
N VAL A 231 -2.99 8.30 9.03
CA VAL A 231 -2.36 9.47 8.42
C VAL A 231 -3.42 10.50 8.00
N SER A 232 -3.22 11.77 8.37
CA SER A 232 -3.91 12.90 7.77
C SER A 232 -2.97 13.58 6.77
N VAL A 233 -3.32 13.57 5.49
CA VAL A 233 -2.62 14.36 4.48
C VAL A 233 -3.14 15.78 4.55
N VAL A 234 -2.26 16.74 4.84
CA VAL A 234 -2.65 18.15 5.00
C VAL A 234 -2.23 18.95 3.79
N ILE A 235 -3.20 19.65 3.19
CA ILE A 235 -3.04 20.48 2.01
C ILE A 235 -3.54 21.88 2.35
N ALA A 236 -2.69 22.89 2.19
CA ALA A 236 -3.09 24.29 2.28
C ALA A 236 -3.19 24.85 0.86
N THR A 237 -4.29 25.50 0.53
CA THR A 237 -4.51 26.03 -0.82
C THR A 237 -4.98 27.48 -0.78
N ARG A 238 -4.63 28.23 -1.83
CA ARG A 238 -5.12 29.59 -2.07
C ARG A 238 -4.95 29.95 -3.54
N ASP A 239 -6.04 30.17 -4.26
CA ASP A 239 -6.05 30.60 -5.67
C ASP A 239 -5.27 29.64 -6.62
N ARG A 240 -5.30 28.33 -6.35
CA ARG A 240 -4.60 27.29 -7.12
C ARG A 240 -5.45 26.07 -7.47
N SER A 241 -6.74 26.28 -7.70
CA SER A 241 -7.67 25.21 -8.07
C SER A 241 -7.24 24.44 -9.33
N GLN A 242 -6.52 25.09 -10.25
CA GLN A 242 -5.98 24.47 -11.46
C GLN A 242 -4.98 23.34 -11.20
N TYR A 243 -4.29 23.33 -10.07
CA TYR A 243 -3.33 22.26 -9.72
C TYR A 243 -3.88 21.30 -8.67
N LEU A 244 -4.83 21.78 -7.86
CA LEU A 244 -5.41 21.02 -6.75
C LEU A 244 -6.03 19.68 -7.20
N HIS A 245 -6.61 19.62 -8.40
CA HIS A 245 -7.18 18.39 -8.93
C HIS A 245 -6.13 17.28 -9.09
N ASP A 246 -4.99 17.56 -9.73
CA ASP A 246 -3.91 16.58 -9.92
C ASP A 246 -3.31 16.18 -8.57
N SER A 247 -3.11 17.16 -7.68
CA SER A 247 -2.60 16.94 -6.32
C SER A 247 -3.52 15.96 -5.57
N LEU A 248 -4.83 16.24 -5.50
CA LEU A 248 -5.79 15.36 -4.84
C LEU A 248 -5.85 13.97 -5.47
N CYS A 249 -5.90 13.86 -6.81
CA CYS A 249 -5.87 12.57 -7.49
C CYS A 249 -4.63 11.74 -7.11
N SER A 250 -3.46 12.39 -7.00
CA SER A 250 -2.22 11.72 -6.60
C SER A 250 -2.23 11.21 -5.15
N VAL A 251 -2.92 11.92 -4.25
CA VAL A 251 -3.11 11.50 -2.87
C VAL A 251 -4.12 10.35 -2.79
N LEU A 252 -5.23 10.43 -3.51
CA LEU A 252 -6.25 9.38 -3.52
C LEU A 252 -5.73 8.04 -4.05
N TYR A 253 -4.69 8.07 -4.90
CA TYR A 253 -4.05 6.88 -5.47
C TYR A 253 -3.06 6.16 -4.52
N GLN A 254 -2.73 6.69 -3.34
CA GLN A 254 -1.67 6.13 -2.48
C GLN A 254 -1.81 4.62 -2.18
N THR A 255 -0.69 3.87 -2.20
CA THR A 255 -0.62 2.42 -1.92
C THR A 255 -1.10 2.04 -0.53
N PHE A 256 -0.93 2.96 0.41
CA PHE A 256 -1.46 2.89 1.76
C PHE A 256 -2.82 3.61 1.79
N GLU A 257 -3.87 2.95 2.27
CA GLU A 257 -5.23 3.46 2.11
C GLU A 257 -5.92 3.94 3.40
N ASP A 258 -5.24 3.84 4.53
CA ASP A 258 -5.79 4.21 5.84
C ASP A 258 -5.47 5.67 6.20
N PHE A 259 -5.97 6.59 5.37
CA PHE A 259 -5.71 8.02 5.49
C PHE A 259 -6.95 8.87 5.23
N GLU A 260 -6.90 10.11 5.72
CA GLU A 260 -7.82 11.19 5.33
C GLU A 260 -7.04 12.33 4.65
N ILE A 261 -7.75 13.21 3.94
CA ILE A 261 -7.21 14.41 3.30
C ILE A 261 -7.88 15.63 3.92
N ILE A 262 -7.08 16.54 4.48
CA ILE A 262 -7.52 17.81 5.03
C ILE A 262 -7.09 18.92 4.08
N VAL A 263 -8.05 19.54 3.40
CA VAL A 263 -7.82 20.70 2.53
C VAL A 263 -8.23 21.96 3.29
N VAL A 264 -7.28 22.87 3.52
CA VAL A 264 -7.54 24.18 4.10
C VAL A 264 -7.34 25.26 3.05
N ASP A 265 -8.43 25.88 2.63
CA ASP A 265 -8.44 27.05 1.76
C ASP A 265 -8.24 28.33 2.59
N ASP A 266 -7.09 28.98 2.37
CA ASP A 266 -6.66 30.21 3.04
C ASP A 266 -7.24 31.47 2.39
N GLY A 267 -8.54 31.44 2.09
CA GLY A 267 -9.30 32.56 1.58
C GLY A 267 -9.05 32.84 0.10
N SER A 268 -9.17 31.82 -0.75
CA SER A 268 -9.21 31.97 -2.22
C SER A 268 -10.28 32.99 -2.64
N GLY A 269 -10.03 33.68 -3.75
CA GLY A 269 -10.90 34.73 -4.28
C GLY A 269 -12.22 34.23 -4.87
N ASP A 270 -12.32 32.93 -5.17
CA ASP A 270 -13.52 32.27 -5.68
C ASP A 270 -13.75 30.89 -5.02
N ASP A 271 -14.78 30.18 -5.47
CA ASP A 271 -15.12 28.84 -4.97
C ASP A 271 -14.52 27.70 -5.81
N SER A 272 -13.55 27.98 -6.68
CA SER A 272 -13.01 26.99 -7.61
C SER A 272 -12.33 25.81 -6.88
N ALA A 273 -11.59 26.08 -5.80
CA ALA A 273 -10.96 25.04 -4.99
C ALA A 273 -11.99 24.10 -4.33
N ARG A 274 -13.10 24.68 -3.83
CA ARG A 274 -14.22 23.91 -3.26
C ARG A 274 -14.86 23.02 -4.32
N ARG A 275 -15.12 23.55 -5.52
CA ARG A 275 -15.71 22.77 -6.63
C ARG A 275 -14.83 21.60 -7.05
N VAL A 276 -13.51 21.78 -7.07
CA VAL A 276 -12.57 20.69 -7.35
C VAL A 276 -12.69 19.56 -6.32
N VAL A 277 -12.78 19.91 -5.03
CA VAL A 277 -12.97 18.90 -3.97
C VAL A 277 -14.33 18.20 -4.09
N GLU A 278 -15.41 18.95 -4.30
CA GLU A 278 -16.77 18.41 -4.44
C GLU A 278 -16.90 17.50 -5.66
N ALA A 279 -16.18 17.79 -6.76
CA ALA A 279 -16.22 16.98 -7.98
C ALA A 279 -15.55 15.60 -7.83
N LEU A 280 -14.67 15.41 -6.86
CA LEU A 280 -14.02 14.12 -6.59
C LEU A 280 -14.91 13.17 -5.78
N ASP A 281 -15.89 13.70 -5.03
CA ASP A 281 -16.86 12.95 -4.23
C ASP A 281 -16.26 11.83 -3.35
N ASP A 282 -15.02 12.02 -2.85
CA ASP A 282 -14.35 11.04 -2.01
C ASP A 282 -14.54 11.37 -0.52
N PRO A 283 -15.13 10.47 0.29
CA PRO A 283 -15.45 10.73 1.69
C PRO A 283 -14.20 10.92 2.58
N ARG A 284 -13.01 10.60 2.08
CA ARG A 284 -11.75 10.86 2.79
C ARG A 284 -11.36 12.34 2.76
N ILE A 285 -11.94 13.16 1.87
CA ILE A 285 -11.58 14.57 1.74
C ILE A 285 -12.48 15.43 2.62
N ARG A 286 -11.85 16.23 3.49
CA ARG A 286 -12.50 17.24 4.32
C ARG A 286 -11.97 18.62 3.94
N TYR A 287 -12.86 19.49 3.48
CA TYR A 287 -12.54 20.86 3.06
C TYR A 287 -12.93 21.88 4.12
N PHE A 288 -12.02 22.81 4.40
CA PHE A 288 -12.21 23.90 5.34
C PHE A 288 -11.76 25.21 4.70
N ARG A 289 -12.58 26.26 4.79
CA ARG A 289 -12.20 27.61 4.37
C ARG A 289 -11.99 28.52 5.58
N GLN A 290 -10.99 29.39 5.54
CA GLN A 290 -10.75 30.47 6.50
C GLN A 290 -10.60 31.81 5.78
N GLU A 291 -10.67 32.88 6.57
CA GLU A 291 -10.12 34.18 6.18
C GLU A 291 -8.60 34.07 5.91
N PRO A 292 -8.05 34.85 4.95
CA PRO A 292 -6.64 34.80 4.60
C PRO A 292 -5.73 35.11 5.80
N ARG A 293 -4.96 34.11 6.24
CA ARG A 293 -4.04 34.21 7.38
C ARG A 293 -2.64 33.66 7.10
N GLY A 294 -2.38 33.27 5.86
CA GLY A 294 -1.10 32.76 5.40
C GLY A 294 -0.96 31.25 5.56
N ILE A 295 0.01 30.70 4.82
CA ILE A 295 0.25 29.25 4.72
C ILE A 295 0.54 28.58 6.07
N SER A 296 1.22 29.27 6.99
CA SER A 296 1.47 28.77 8.35
C SER A 296 0.18 28.59 9.14
N ALA A 297 -0.73 29.56 9.08
CA ALA A 297 -2.02 29.50 9.77
C ALA A 297 -2.89 28.39 9.18
N ALA A 298 -2.92 28.26 7.85
CA ALA A 298 -3.64 27.19 7.16
C ALA A 298 -3.10 25.80 7.55
N ARG A 299 -1.77 25.61 7.60
CA ARG A 299 -1.15 24.33 8.03
C ARG A 299 -1.38 24.04 9.51
N ASN A 300 -1.35 25.05 10.37
CA ASN A 300 -1.71 24.90 11.79
C ASN A 300 -3.16 24.46 11.95
N ARG A 301 -4.09 25.07 11.20
CA ARG A 301 -5.48 24.64 11.19
C ARG A 301 -5.62 23.22 10.64
N ALA A 302 -4.93 22.88 9.57
CA ALA A 302 -4.99 21.54 9.01
C ALA A 302 -4.57 20.47 10.04
N ALA A 303 -3.49 20.73 10.80
CA ALA A 303 -3.06 19.86 11.89
C ALA A 303 -4.07 19.76 13.05
N LEU A 304 -4.83 20.83 13.32
CA LEU A 304 -5.91 20.83 14.32
C LEU A 304 -7.11 19.99 13.87
N GLU A 305 -7.42 19.99 12.57
CA GLU A 305 -8.52 19.22 11.99
C GLU A 305 -8.17 17.75 11.73
N SER A 306 -6.87 17.41 11.73
CA SER A 306 -6.35 16.05 11.58
C SER A 306 -6.82 15.12 12.70
N ARG A 307 -7.36 13.96 12.31
CA ARG A 307 -7.68 12.83 13.20
C ARG A 307 -6.57 11.78 13.21
N GLY A 308 -5.68 11.81 12.23
CA GLY A 308 -4.57 10.89 12.09
C GLY A 308 -3.54 11.01 13.20
N TYR A 309 -2.88 9.90 13.51
CA TYR A 309 -1.72 9.93 14.41
C TYR A 309 -0.54 10.68 13.76
N PHE A 310 -0.39 10.53 12.44
CA PHE A 310 0.59 11.24 11.65
C PHE A 310 -0.06 12.29 10.75
N THR A 311 0.61 13.43 10.63
CA THR A 311 0.39 14.42 9.58
C THR A 311 1.41 14.22 8.48
N ALA A 312 0.96 14.08 7.24
CA ALA A 312 1.80 14.07 6.06
C ALA A 312 1.56 15.34 5.23
N VAL A 313 2.58 16.19 5.09
CA VAL A 313 2.42 17.49 4.43
C VAL A 313 2.39 17.34 2.92
N HIS A 314 1.44 17.96 2.22
CA HIS A 314 1.44 17.98 0.76
C HIS A 314 1.03 19.36 0.26
N ASP A 315 1.77 19.90 -0.70
CA ASP A 315 1.44 21.18 -1.32
C ASP A 315 0.41 20.97 -2.45
N ASP A 316 -0.43 21.97 -2.67
CA ASP A 316 -1.60 21.91 -3.56
C ASP A 316 -1.26 21.87 -5.05
N ASP A 317 0.00 22.12 -5.39
CA ASP A 317 0.57 22.14 -6.73
C ASP A 317 1.43 20.93 -7.09
N ASP A 318 1.72 20.06 -6.11
CA ASP A 318 2.64 18.93 -6.25
C ASP A 318 1.94 17.61 -6.53
N ILE A 319 2.70 16.62 -7.03
CA ILE A 319 2.21 15.25 -7.25
C ILE A 319 2.79 14.28 -6.24
N MET A 320 1.94 13.64 -5.46
CA MET A 320 2.32 12.58 -4.54
C MET A 320 2.62 11.28 -5.27
N LEU A 321 3.82 10.71 -5.10
CA LEU A 321 4.12 9.40 -5.70
C LEU A 321 3.38 8.29 -4.93
N PRO A 322 2.92 7.21 -5.59
CA PRO A 322 1.98 6.25 -5.00
C PRO A 322 2.41 5.63 -3.68
N TRP A 323 3.71 5.43 -3.50
CA TRP A 323 4.27 4.75 -2.34
C TRP A 323 4.66 5.72 -1.21
N ARG A 324 4.33 7.02 -1.31
CA ARG A 324 4.84 8.03 -0.36
C ARG A 324 4.47 7.68 1.08
N LEU A 325 3.18 7.48 1.34
CA LEU A 325 2.69 7.23 2.69
C LEU A 325 3.21 5.90 3.23
N GLU A 326 3.17 4.85 2.40
CA GLU A 326 3.70 3.53 2.74
C GLU A 326 5.21 3.59 3.07
N ALA A 327 6.00 4.31 2.27
CA ALA A 327 7.44 4.43 2.47
C ALA A 327 7.79 5.18 3.76
N GLY A 328 7.00 6.20 4.13
CA GLY A 328 7.09 6.86 5.43
C GLY A 328 6.89 5.86 6.57
N LEU A 329 5.75 5.16 6.58
CA LEU A 329 5.42 4.20 7.64
C LEU A 329 6.40 3.02 7.71
N LEU A 330 6.90 2.53 6.57
CA LEU A 330 7.91 1.47 6.53
C LEU A 330 9.25 1.90 7.13
N SER A 331 9.52 3.20 7.17
CA SER A 331 10.75 3.78 7.72
C SER A 331 10.63 4.16 9.20
N MET A 332 9.45 3.97 9.81
CA MET A 332 9.21 4.15 11.25
C MET A 332 9.67 2.90 12.02
N SER A 333 10.93 2.91 12.47
CA SER A 333 11.52 1.86 13.30
C SER A 333 11.65 2.29 14.77
N GLU A 334 12.19 1.42 15.62
CA GLU A 334 12.58 1.79 16.97
C GLU A 334 13.45 3.06 16.94
N GLY A 335 13.07 4.03 17.75
CA GLY A 335 13.79 5.28 17.87
C GLY A 335 13.66 6.25 16.70
N VAL A 336 12.68 6.07 15.80
CA VAL A 336 12.33 7.02 14.75
C VAL A 336 11.02 7.69 15.10
N ASP A 337 11.00 9.02 15.11
CA ASP A 337 9.81 9.81 15.42
C ASP A 337 9.20 10.42 14.16
N ALA A 338 10.01 10.68 13.13
CA ALA A 338 9.63 11.40 11.92
C ALA A 338 10.31 10.81 10.68
N THR A 339 9.68 10.92 9.51
CA THR A 339 10.29 10.45 8.25
C THR A 339 10.23 11.49 7.15
N TYR A 340 11.21 11.43 6.25
CA TYR A 340 11.34 12.32 5.11
C TYR A 340 12.01 11.58 3.93
N GLY A 341 12.11 12.21 2.76
CA GLY A 341 12.66 11.55 1.58
C GLY A 341 13.26 12.50 0.56
N ALA A 342 13.53 11.96 -0.62
CA ALA A 342 13.93 12.73 -1.79
C ALA A 342 12.71 13.19 -2.58
N TRP A 343 12.93 14.11 -3.51
CA TRP A 343 11.91 14.55 -4.46
C TRP A 343 12.52 14.80 -5.83
N VAL A 344 11.65 14.94 -6.84
CA VAL A 344 12.05 15.32 -8.19
C VAL A 344 11.29 16.58 -8.54
N ASN A 345 11.98 17.64 -8.95
CA ASN A 345 11.28 18.77 -9.57
C ASN A 345 10.89 18.37 -10.99
N PHE A 346 9.72 18.82 -11.45
CA PHE A 346 9.39 18.87 -12.86
C PHE A 346 9.00 20.30 -13.27
N ASP A 347 9.40 20.69 -14.48
CA ASP A 347 8.97 21.96 -15.08
C ASP A 347 7.53 21.84 -15.62
N GLU A 348 6.70 22.85 -15.35
CA GLU A 348 5.27 22.80 -15.65
C GLU A 348 4.93 22.74 -17.14
N VAL A 349 5.83 23.24 -17.99
CA VAL A 349 5.60 23.37 -19.43
C VAL A 349 6.28 22.23 -20.19
N SER A 350 7.56 21.99 -19.91
CA SER A 350 8.37 20.99 -20.60
C SER A 350 8.29 19.60 -19.98
N GLY A 351 7.90 19.50 -18.70
CA GLY A 351 7.99 18.28 -17.91
C GLY A 351 9.44 17.82 -17.66
N GLU A 352 10.44 18.68 -17.84
CA GLU A 352 11.84 18.34 -17.56
C GLU A 352 12.03 18.02 -16.08
N MET A 353 12.74 16.93 -15.77
CA MET A 353 12.84 16.41 -14.40
C MET A 353 14.24 16.57 -13.82
N ARG A 354 14.32 16.95 -12.54
CA ARG A 354 15.59 17.00 -11.78
C ARG A 354 15.42 16.46 -10.37
N ALA A 355 16.22 15.46 -10.02
CA ALA A 355 16.21 14.86 -8.68
C ALA A 355 16.93 15.74 -7.64
N PHE A 356 16.38 15.78 -6.44
CA PHE A 356 16.94 16.42 -5.26
C PHE A 356 17.04 15.40 -4.13
N LEU A 357 18.27 15.10 -3.73
CA LEU A 357 18.57 14.13 -2.69
C LEU A 357 19.00 14.89 -1.43
N THR A 358 18.37 14.58 -0.30
CA THR A 358 18.84 15.01 1.03
C THR A 358 19.62 13.88 1.69
N LYS A 359 20.59 14.22 2.54
CA LYS A 359 21.37 13.23 3.29
C LYS A 359 20.50 12.47 4.30
N GLN A 360 20.89 11.24 4.66
CA GLN A 360 20.10 10.28 5.46
C GLN A 360 19.99 10.56 6.97
N GLY A 361 20.56 11.65 7.50
CA GLY A 361 20.57 11.94 8.94
C GLY A 361 20.26 13.39 9.26
N PHE A 362 19.04 13.83 8.95
CA PHE A 362 18.61 15.17 9.33
C PHE A 362 18.57 15.33 10.85
N GLY A 363 19.18 16.42 11.33
CA GLY A 363 19.35 16.73 12.75
C GLY A 363 20.32 17.89 12.92
N PRO A 364 20.66 18.27 14.17
CA PRO A 364 21.53 19.40 14.47
C PRO A 364 22.86 19.39 13.70
N SER A 365 23.46 18.21 13.49
CA SER A 365 24.69 18.04 12.70
C SER A 365 24.52 18.44 11.23
N LEU A 366 23.43 18.04 10.56
CA LEU A 366 23.18 18.43 9.18
C LEU A 366 22.90 19.94 9.05
N ASN A 367 22.11 20.49 9.98
CA ASN A 367 21.88 21.93 10.07
C ASN A 367 23.19 22.71 10.27
N ALA A 368 24.11 22.24 11.13
CA ALA A 368 25.41 22.89 11.35
C ALA A 368 26.34 22.76 10.13
N PHE A 369 26.26 21.66 9.40
CA PHE A 369 27.08 21.42 8.21
C PHE A 369 26.71 22.29 7.01
N SER A 370 25.44 22.29 6.63
CA SER A 370 24.99 22.93 5.38
C SER A 370 23.77 23.83 5.55
N GLY A 371 23.18 23.91 6.74
CA GLY A 371 21.90 24.58 6.96
C GLY A 371 20.73 23.89 6.27
N GLN A 372 20.91 22.73 5.64
CA GLN A 372 19.86 22.05 4.89
C GLN A 372 18.83 21.42 5.81
N GLY A 373 17.56 21.50 5.40
CA GLY A 373 16.44 20.79 6.03
C GLY A 373 15.86 19.71 5.12
N PRO A 374 15.01 18.84 5.66
CA PRO A 374 14.26 17.86 4.87
C PRO A 374 13.23 18.60 4.01
N GLY A 375 13.04 18.19 2.75
CA GLY A 375 12.06 18.83 1.87
C GLY A 375 10.64 18.74 2.44
N HIS A 376 9.92 19.86 2.55
CA HIS A 376 8.68 19.95 3.34
C HIS A 376 7.59 18.95 2.89
N GLY A 377 7.34 18.86 1.58
CA GLY A 377 6.40 17.89 1.00
C GLY A 377 6.77 16.41 1.20
N THR A 378 7.93 16.10 1.81
CA THR A 378 8.33 14.73 2.13
C THR A 378 7.99 14.28 3.54
N TRP A 379 7.53 15.19 4.40
CA TRP A 379 7.44 14.90 5.83
C TRP A 379 6.23 14.02 6.18
N MET A 380 6.48 13.08 7.08
CA MET A 380 5.48 12.43 7.90
C MET A 380 5.89 12.57 9.37
N LEU A 381 5.04 13.21 10.17
CA LEU A 381 5.31 13.61 11.55
C LEU A 381 4.12 13.26 12.45
N PRO A 382 4.32 12.88 13.70
CA PRO A 382 3.24 12.76 14.67
C PRO A 382 2.47 14.08 14.75
N THR A 383 1.16 14.04 14.56
CA THR A 383 0.29 15.22 14.55
C THR A 383 0.42 16.01 15.85
N ARG A 384 0.58 15.32 16.98
CA ARG A 384 0.84 15.93 18.30
C ARG A 384 2.08 16.84 18.32
N LEU A 385 3.13 16.54 17.55
CA LEU A 385 4.33 17.38 17.47
C LEU A 385 4.07 18.64 16.65
N VAL A 386 3.27 18.54 15.58
CA VAL A 386 2.87 19.71 14.80
C VAL A 386 1.99 20.63 15.66
N LEU A 387 1.06 20.08 16.44
CA LEU A 387 0.20 20.85 17.35
C LEU A 387 0.98 21.51 18.51
N ALA A 388 1.97 20.80 19.08
CA ALA A 388 2.77 21.32 20.18
C ALA A 388 3.74 22.43 19.74
N HIS A 389 4.39 22.27 18.58
CA HIS A 389 5.42 23.21 18.13
C HIS A 389 4.88 24.31 17.21
N ARG A 390 3.85 24.00 16.40
CA ARG A 390 3.18 24.86 15.41
C ARG A 390 4.11 25.48 14.36
N TYR A 391 3.58 25.76 13.17
CA TYR A 391 4.21 26.71 12.25
C TYR A 391 4.15 28.12 12.85
N ASP A 392 5.22 28.90 12.69
CA ASP A 392 5.22 30.31 13.09
C ASP A 392 4.42 31.12 12.05
N GLU A 393 3.33 31.73 12.49
CA GLU A 393 2.42 32.51 11.66
C GLU A 393 2.99 33.91 11.32
N ASN A 394 4.06 34.35 11.99
CA ASN A 394 4.72 35.62 11.70
C ASN A 394 5.80 35.52 10.61
N LEU A 395 6.19 34.30 10.23
CA LEU A 395 7.18 34.07 9.19
C LEU A 395 6.50 34.01 7.83
N THR A 396 6.99 34.80 6.88
CA THR A 396 6.53 34.77 5.49
C THR A 396 7.27 33.74 4.64
N SER A 397 8.50 33.38 5.03
CA SER A 397 9.37 32.43 4.32
C SER A 397 10.08 31.49 5.30
N SER A 398 10.59 30.36 4.80
CA SER A 398 11.34 29.37 5.59
C SER A 398 10.58 28.81 6.82
N VAL A 399 9.24 28.81 6.75
CA VAL A 399 8.33 28.38 7.83
C VAL A 399 8.53 26.90 8.18
N ASP A 400 8.79 26.09 7.15
CA ASP A 400 9.14 24.69 7.21
C ASP A 400 10.51 24.50 7.87
N HIS A 401 11.52 25.21 7.38
CA HIS A 401 12.87 25.11 7.91
C HIS A 401 12.95 25.48 9.41
N ASN A 402 12.20 26.51 9.83
CA ASN A 402 12.05 26.89 11.23
C ASN A 402 11.49 25.74 12.07
N LEU A 403 10.36 25.15 11.66
CA LEU A 403 9.72 24.07 12.42
C LEU A 403 10.60 22.82 12.47
N ALA A 404 11.18 22.38 11.35
CA ALA A 404 12.06 21.21 11.31
C ALA A 404 13.28 21.38 12.22
N SER A 405 13.89 22.57 12.22
CA SER A 405 15.04 22.87 13.09
C SER A 405 14.64 22.82 14.56
N ARG A 406 13.49 23.43 14.94
CA ARG A 406 12.98 23.35 16.32
C ARG A 406 12.68 21.92 16.75
N LEU A 407 12.09 21.11 15.88
CA LEU A 407 11.82 19.69 16.17
C LEU A 407 13.12 18.90 16.37
N ALA A 408 14.09 19.06 15.46
CA ALA A 408 15.39 18.41 15.57
C ALA A 408 16.15 18.79 16.86
N TRP A 409 16.12 20.07 17.24
CA TRP A 409 16.74 20.56 18.48
C TRP A 409 16.01 20.07 19.75
N ASN A 410 14.72 19.76 19.65
CA ASN A 410 13.94 19.14 20.74
C ASN A 410 14.03 17.60 20.73
N GLY A 411 14.99 17.03 20.00
CA GLY A 411 15.29 15.59 20.04
C GLY A 411 14.40 14.71 19.16
N VAL A 412 13.61 15.30 18.25
CA VAL A 412 12.85 14.52 17.26
C VAL A 412 13.84 13.84 16.30
N ARG A 413 13.75 12.51 16.21
CA ARG A 413 14.66 11.69 15.39
C ARG A 413 14.04 11.43 14.03
N TRP A 414 14.73 11.89 12.99
CA TRP A 414 14.28 11.80 11.61
C TRP A 414 14.97 10.64 10.88
N SER A 415 14.19 9.91 10.08
CA SER A 415 14.71 8.86 9.21
C SER A 415 14.38 9.15 7.75
N HIS A 416 15.36 8.93 6.87
CA HIS A 416 15.19 9.12 5.43
C HIS A 416 14.67 7.82 4.78
N CYS A 417 13.56 7.89 4.04
CA CYS A 417 12.88 6.72 3.45
C CYS A 417 13.61 6.06 2.27
N ASN A 418 14.74 6.64 1.83
CA ASN A 418 15.54 6.15 0.70
C ASN A 418 14.77 6.03 -0.62
N LYS A 419 13.73 6.85 -0.78
CA LYS A 419 12.90 6.93 -1.98
C LYS A 419 12.65 8.38 -2.37
N VAL A 420 12.36 8.58 -3.66
CA VAL A 420 11.67 9.78 -4.14
C VAL A 420 10.21 9.64 -3.72
N LEU A 421 9.68 10.65 -3.02
CA LEU A 421 8.36 10.60 -2.40
C LEU A 421 7.30 11.44 -3.14
N TYR A 422 7.71 12.44 -3.90
CA TYR A 422 6.78 13.28 -4.66
C TYR A 422 7.50 13.95 -5.83
N LEU A 423 6.71 14.47 -6.77
CA LEU A 423 7.16 15.33 -7.86
C LEU A 423 6.75 16.77 -7.54
N ARG A 424 7.75 17.64 -7.40
CA ARG A 424 7.54 19.06 -7.12
C ARG A 424 7.32 19.82 -8.42
N ARG A 425 6.20 20.51 -8.56
CA ARG A 425 5.92 21.35 -9.73
C ARG A 425 6.75 22.64 -9.65
N VAL A 426 7.30 23.07 -10.78
CA VAL A 426 8.05 24.32 -10.89
C VAL A 426 7.33 25.23 -11.88
N HIS A 427 6.73 26.32 -11.39
CA HIS A 427 5.97 27.29 -12.17
C HIS A 427 6.16 28.72 -11.62
N GLU A 428 5.75 29.75 -12.37
CA GLU A 428 6.03 31.16 -12.04
C GLU A 428 5.33 31.65 -10.76
N GLY A 429 4.15 31.10 -10.44
CA GLY A 429 3.37 31.43 -9.24
C GLY A 429 3.81 30.73 -7.95
N GLN A 430 4.92 29.98 -7.98
CA GLN A 430 5.39 29.21 -6.83
C GLN A 430 6.13 30.11 -5.83
N ILE A 431 5.72 30.05 -4.55
CA ILE A 431 6.33 30.83 -3.46
C ILE A 431 7.85 30.58 -3.38
N SER A 432 8.29 29.33 -3.59
CA SER A 432 9.71 28.96 -3.56
C SER A 432 10.55 29.62 -4.66
N ARG A 433 9.99 29.98 -5.82
CA ARG A 433 10.71 30.71 -6.88
C ARG A 433 10.76 32.21 -6.60
N THR A 434 9.66 32.78 -6.12
CA THR A 434 9.60 34.20 -5.74
C THR A 434 10.52 34.51 -4.55
N GLU A 435 10.79 33.52 -3.70
CA GLU A 435 11.54 33.65 -2.44
C GLU A 435 12.85 32.85 -2.37
N ALA A 436 13.43 32.45 -3.51
CA ALA A 436 14.65 31.62 -3.51
C ALA A 436 15.87 32.30 -2.82
N SER A 437 15.92 33.64 -2.80
CA SER A 437 16.95 34.41 -2.09
C SER A 437 16.78 34.37 -0.57
N THR A 438 15.54 34.39 -0.07
CA THR A 438 15.24 34.32 1.37
C THR A 438 15.36 32.89 1.91
N GLN A 439 15.10 31.85 1.10
CA GLN A 439 15.42 30.45 1.48
C GLN A 439 16.93 30.23 1.69
N LYS A 440 17.77 30.77 0.79
CA LYS A 440 19.24 30.76 0.98
C LYS A 440 19.66 31.52 2.23
N ALA A 441 19.00 32.64 2.53
CA ALA A 441 19.21 33.37 3.78
C ALA A 441 18.79 32.53 5.01
N GLY A 442 17.70 31.77 4.93
CA GLY A 442 17.26 30.83 5.98
C GLY A 442 18.30 29.76 6.30
N HIS A 443 18.89 29.11 5.28
CA HIS A 443 19.98 28.15 5.48
C HIS A 443 21.19 28.78 6.19
N ILE A 444 21.59 29.98 5.75
CA ILE A 444 22.70 30.72 6.33
C ILE A 444 22.39 31.10 7.79
N LEU A 445 21.18 31.60 8.06
CA LEU A 445 20.72 31.96 9.40
C LEU A 445 20.69 30.75 10.34
N THR A 446 20.31 29.57 9.87
CA THR A 446 20.35 28.34 10.66
C THR A 446 21.77 27.93 11.01
N VAL A 447 22.71 28.03 10.06
CA VAL A 447 24.13 27.78 10.34
C VAL A 447 24.64 28.77 11.41
N PHE A 448 24.29 30.05 11.31
CA PHE A 448 24.63 31.06 12.30
C PHE A 448 23.96 30.82 13.66
N ALA A 449 22.68 30.46 13.69
CA ALA A 449 21.94 30.16 14.93
C ALA A 449 22.55 28.96 15.68
N ASN A 450 22.99 27.94 14.94
CA ASN A 450 23.71 26.80 15.51
C ASN A 450 25.08 27.21 16.06
N ALA A 451 25.80 28.11 15.39
CA ALA A 451 27.08 28.63 15.87
C ALA A 451 26.93 29.47 17.15
N LEU A 452 25.79 30.14 17.34
CA LEU A 452 25.49 30.92 18.54
C LEU A 452 25.01 30.05 19.72
N SER A 453 24.38 28.91 19.43
CA SER A 453 23.77 28.02 20.43
C SER A 453 24.74 26.97 20.99
N ALA A 454 25.93 26.82 20.38
CA ALA A 454 26.95 25.86 20.79
C ALA A 454 28.30 26.55 21.04
N GLY A 455 29.11 26.02 21.96
CA GLY A 455 30.51 26.45 22.07
C GLY A 455 31.29 26.16 20.77
N PRO A 456 32.34 26.93 20.42
CA PRO A 456 33.04 26.79 19.13
C PRO A 456 33.54 25.36 18.83
N SER A 457 33.98 24.63 19.87
CA SER A 457 34.42 23.23 19.75
C SER A 457 33.27 22.27 19.44
N ASP A 458 32.09 22.50 20.01
CA ASP A 458 30.93 21.62 19.82
C ASP A 458 30.23 21.89 18.49
N PHE A 459 30.22 23.16 18.05
CA PHE A 459 29.78 23.51 16.70
C PHE A 459 30.63 22.83 15.62
N GLN A 460 31.96 22.81 15.77
CA GLN A 460 32.84 22.14 14.81
C GLN A 460 32.59 20.63 14.78
N LYS A 461 32.43 19.98 15.94
CA LYS A 461 32.06 18.54 16.00
C LYS A 461 30.75 18.25 15.27
N LEU A 462 29.72 19.08 15.45
CA LEU A 462 28.44 18.92 14.75
C LEU A 462 28.61 19.07 13.23
N ARG A 463 29.40 20.05 12.80
CA ARG A 463 29.70 20.29 11.39
C ARG A 463 30.43 19.10 10.75
N ASP A 464 31.43 18.54 11.43
CA ASP A 464 32.19 17.39 10.95
C ASP A 464 31.28 16.15 10.86
N ALA A 465 30.46 15.89 11.88
CA ALA A 465 29.48 14.80 11.86
C ALA A 465 28.47 14.95 10.70
N GLY A 466 28.03 16.18 10.40
CA GLY A 466 27.13 16.43 9.26
C GLY A 466 27.79 16.25 7.89
N ALA A 467 29.11 16.46 7.80
CA ALA A 467 29.88 16.20 6.59
C ALA A 467 29.94 14.70 6.26
N GLU A 468 30.04 13.84 7.27
CA GLU A 468 30.13 12.37 7.14
C GLU A 468 28.79 11.68 6.80
N LEU A 469 27.67 12.37 6.99
CA LEU A 469 26.35 11.86 6.63
C LEU A 469 26.28 11.48 5.14
N GLN A 470 25.66 10.33 4.89
CA GLN A 470 25.57 9.72 3.56
C GLN A 470 24.35 10.21 2.77
N TYR A 471 24.48 10.21 1.45
CA TYR A 471 23.33 10.37 0.55
C TYR A 471 22.63 9.02 0.32
N PRO A 472 21.31 9.03 0.09
CA PRO A 472 20.57 7.83 -0.24
C PRO A 472 21.00 7.28 -1.60
N LYS A 473 21.04 5.95 -1.72
CA LYS A 473 21.34 5.24 -2.97
C LYS A 473 20.10 5.21 -3.88
N ILE A 474 19.72 6.37 -4.40
CA ILE A 474 18.61 6.54 -5.34
C ILE A 474 19.18 6.77 -6.73
N SER A 475 18.73 5.99 -7.72
CA SER A 475 19.13 6.19 -9.11
C SER A 475 18.53 7.47 -9.66
N SER A 476 19.38 8.41 -10.07
CA SER A 476 18.97 9.61 -10.80
C SER A 476 19.04 9.45 -12.33
N LYS A 477 19.24 8.23 -12.84
CA LYS A 477 19.27 7.94 -14.27
C LYS A 477 17.85 7.81 -14.81
N ASP A 478 17.59 8.42 -15.96
CA ASP A 478 16.30 8.35 -16.67
C ASP A 478 15.07 8.57 -15.76
N LEU A 479 14.99 9.77 -15.17
CA LEU A 479 13.90 10.15 -14.27
C LEU A 479 12.54 10.05 -14.96
N PHE A 480 12.47 10.32 -16.27
CA PHE A 480 11.23 10.24 -17.01
C PHE A 480 10.73 8.79 -17.13
N ALA A 481 11.59 7.82 -17.42
CA ALA A 481 11.17 6.42 -17.40
C ALA A 481 10.71 5.96 -16.00
N GLN A 482 11.28 6.50 -14.93
CA GLN A 482 10.89 6.15 -13.56
C GLN A 482 9.60 6.83 -13.08
N PHE A 483 9.40 8.11 -13.43
CA PHE A 483 8.37 8.95 -12.81
C PHE A 483 7.46 9.66 -13.82
N GLY A 484 7.76 9.63 -15.12
CA GLY A 484 7.02 10.34 -16.16
C GLY A 484 5.53 9.97 -16.22
N ALA A 485 5.18 8.73 -15.87
CA ALA A 485 3.78 8.30 -15.78
C ALA A 485 2.97 9.01 -14.69
N TRP A 486 3.63 9.69 -13.74
CA TRP A 486 2.99 10.47 -12.69
C TRP A 486 3.00 11.98 -12.98
N LEU A 487 3.52 12.43 -14.11
CA LEU A 487 3.34 13.83 -14.50
C LEU A 487 1.84 14.15 -14.72
N PRO A 488 1.43 15.43 -14.76
CA PRO A 488 0.12 15.91 -15.21
C PRO A 488 -0.31 15.48 -16.62
N ASP A 489 -1.63 15.40 -16.85
CA ASP A 489 -2.24 14.86 -18.08
C ASP A 489 -1.89 15.65 -19.34
N ASN A 490 -1.70 16.96 -19.21
CA ASN A 490 -1.28 17.84 -20.30
C ASN A 490 0.18 17.60 -20.74
N LEU A 491 1.02 16.97 -19.91
CA LEU A 491 2.43 16.75 -20.22
C LEU A 491 2.71 15.35 -20.80
N VAL A 492 1.82 14.38 -20.59
CA VAL A 492 2.06 12.99 -20.97
C VAL A 492 0.82 12.27 -21.49
N SER A 493 1.02 11.33 -22.40
CA SER A 493 0.05 10.25 -22.65
C SER A 493 0.45 9.04 -21.82
N ARG A 494 -0.50 8.50 -21.04
CA ARG A 494 -0.27 7.35 -20.15
C ARG A 494 -0.95 6.11 -20.67
N ARG A 495 -0.24 4.99 -20.48
CA ARG A 495 -0.75 3.65 -20.75
C ARG A 495 -0.54 2.75 -19.55
N ALA A 496 -1.48 1.86 -19.28
CA ALA A 496 -1.40 0.84 -18.25
C ALA A 496 -1.49 -0.54 -18.88
N ILE A 497 -0.58 -1.43 -18.49
CA ILE A 497 -0.73 -2.86 -18.71
C ILE A 497 -1.36 -3.44 -17.44
N VAL A 498 -2.46 -4.16 -17.61
CA VAL A 498 -3.26 -4.78 -16.55
C VAL A 498 -3.32 -6.27 -16.77
N SER A 499 -3.19 -7.06 -15.71
CA SER A 499 -3.37 -8.50 -15.75
C SER A 499 -4.62 -8.91 -14.95
N GLY A 500 -5.46 -9.77 -15.53
CA GLY A 500 -6.62 -10.39 -14.90
C GLY A 500 -7.90 -9.54 -14.95
N SER A 501 -8.99 -10.14 -15.45
CA SER A 501 -10.36 -9.58 -15.48
C SER A 501 -10.45 -8.16 -16.04
N VAL A 502 -9.58 -7.81 -16.99
CA VAL A 502 -9.44 -6.44 -17.49
C VAL A 502 -10.74 -5.98 -18.14
N THR A 503 -11.32 -6.82 -18.98
CA THR A 503 -12.57 -6.52 -19.67
C THR A 503 -13.71 -6.25 -18.69
N HIS A 504 -13.89 -7.14 -17.71
CA HIS A 504 -14.96 -7.05 -16.72
C HIS A 504 -14.87 -5.74 -15.92
N ARG A 505 -13.66 -5.42 -15.43
CA ARG A 505 -13.43 -4.22 -14.62
C ARG A 505 -13.60 -2.93 -15.44
N LEU A 506 -13.22 -2.92 -16.71
CA LEU A 506 -13.46 -1.76 -17.58
C LEU A 506 -14.94 -1.56 -17.92
N PHE A 507 -15.72 -2.64 -18.03
CA PHE A 507 -17.18 -2.54 -18.15
C PHE A 507 -17.83 -2.01 -16.88
N GLU A 508 -17.36 -2.42 -15.69
CA GLU A 508 -17.81 -1.85 -14.40
C GLU A 508 -17.56 -0.34 -14.31
N LEU A 509 -16.51 0.17 -14.96
CA LEU A 509 -16.19 1.60 -15.02
C LEU A 509 -16.92 2.38 -16.11
N ASP A 510 -17.67 1.70 -16.98
CA ASP A 510 -18.18 2.28 -18.24
C ASP A 510 -17.05 2.93 -19.07
N MET A 511 -15.86 2.30 -19.06
CA MET A 511 -14.69 2.73 -19.82
C MET A 511 -14.20 1.70 -20.87
N PRO A 512 -15.07 1.07 -21.69
CA PRO A 512 -14.59 0.17 -22.74
C PRO A 512 -13.76 0.80 -23.89
N PRO A 513 -13.87 2.11 -24.26
CA PRO A 513 -13.14 2.65 -25.42
C PRO A 513 -11.63 2.81 -25.23
N ILE A 514 -11.15 2.90 -23.99
CA ILE A 514 -9.72 3.12 -23.68
C ILE A 514 -8.86 1.84 -23.78
N LEU A 515 -9.48 0.69 -24.05
CA LEU A 515 -8.78 -0.58 -24.21
C LEU A 515 -8.12 -0.65 -25.60
N ASN A 516 -6.79 -0.49 -25.64
CA ASN A 516 -6.01 -0.59 -26.88
C ASN A 516 -6.04 -2.02 -27.42
N TYR A 517 -5.69 -2.98 -26.57
CA TYR A 517 -5.80 -4.40 -26.86
C TYR A 517 -5.99 -5.24 -25.61
N ILE A 518 -6.51 -6.43 -25.82
CA ILE A 518 -6.53 -7.49 -24.84
C ILE A 518 -5.97 -8.78 -25.41
N LEU A 519 -5.18 -9.46 -24.60
CA LEU A 519 -4.59 -10.76 -24.85
C LEU A 519 -5.15 -11.74 -23.83
N GLU A 520 -5.94 -12.70 -24.31
CA GLU A 520 -6.47 -13.81 -23.53
C GLU A 520 -5.72 -15.09 -23.88
N GLU A 521 -5.14 -15.74 -22.90
CA GLU A 521 -4.64 -17.10 -23.04
C GLU A 521 -5.68 -18.08 -22.54
N ARG A 522 -6.02 -19.05 -23.38
CA ARG A 522 -7.00 -20.09 -23.08
C ARG A 522 -6.39 -21.45 -23.34
N ASP A 523 -6.77 -22.39 -22.48
CA ASP A 523 -6.52 -23.80 -22.72
C ASP A 523 -7.15 -24.22 -24.05
N ALA A 524 -6.35 -24.78 -24.95
CA ALA A 524 -6.78 -25.03 -26.34
C ALA A 524 -7.89 -26.09 -26.44
N HIS A 525 -7.96 -27.01 -25.47
CA HIS A 525 -8.92 -28.13 -25.48
C HIS A 525 -10.21 -27.76 -24.74
N THR A 526 -10.08 -27.12 -23.58
CA THR A 526 -11.22 -26.80 -22.69
C THR A 526 -11.79 -25.40 -22.90
N GLY A 527 -11.04 -24.49 -23.55
CA GLY A 527 -11.42 -23.09 -23.73
C GLY A 527 -11.35 -22.24 -22.45
N LYS A 528 -10.95 -22.83 -21.32
CA LYS A 528 -10.85 -22.15 -20.02
C LYS A 528 -9.77 -21.07 -20.06
N LEU A 529 -10.11 -19.86 -19.59
CA LEU A 529 -9.19 -18.74 -19.48
C LEU A 529 -8.09 -19.07 -18.46
N ARG A 530 -6.82 -19.01 -18.89
CA ARG A 530 -5.63 -19.18 -18.05
C ARG A 530 -5.02 -17.84 -17.66
N ASN A 531 -4.98 -16.89 -18.59
CA ASN A 531 -4.42 -15.56 -18.36
C ASN A 531 -5.14 -14.53 -19.22
N GLU A 532 -5.20 -13.29 -18.75
CA GLU A 532 -5.76 -12.14 -19.47
C GLU A 532 -4.85 -10.95 -19.20
N VAL A 533 -4.38 -10.28 -20.24
CA VAL A 533 -3.56 -9.07 -20.14
C VAL A 533 -4.14 -8.03 -21.09
N GLY A 534 -4.46 -6.85 -20.59
CA GLY A 534 -4.93 -5.73 -21.41
C GLY A 534 -3.98 -4.55 -21.35
N GLU A 535 -3.85 -3.83 -22.45
CA GLU A 535 -3.26 -2.49 -22.49
C GLU A 535 -4.39 -1.47 -22.60
N ILE A 536 -4.39 -0.54 -21.66
CA ILE A 536 -5.30 0.59 -21.60
C ILE A 536 -4.47 1.83 -21.95
N GLY A 537 -4.97 2.66 -22.87
CA GLY A 537 -4.32 3.90 -23.30
C GLY A 537 -5.08 5.16 -22.91
N GLU A 538 -4.40 6.30 -22.99
CA GLU A 538 -4.95 7.63 -22.70
C GLU A 538 -5.59 7.75 -21.31
N ILE A 539 -4.88 7.27 -20.29
CA ILE A 539 -5.37 7.23 -18.91
C ILE A 539 -5.05 8.55 -18.20
N SER A 540 -6.05 9.20 -17.63
CA SER A 540 -5.87 10.35 -16.74
C SER A 540 -5.39 9.96 -15.35
N LEU A 541 -4.85 10.89 -14.57
CA LEU A 541 -4.59 10.65 -13.14
C LEU A 541 -5.87 10.29 -12.37
N ALA A 542 -7.02 10.87 -12.74
CA ALA A 542 -8.31 10.55 -12.14
C ALA A 542 -8.76 9.11 -12.44
N ASP A 543 -8.49 8.59 -13.64
CA ASP A 543 -8.82 7.21 -13.99
C ASP A 543 -8.00 6.21 -13.17
N LEU A 544 -6.74 6.53 -12.84
CA LEU A 544 -5.94 5.71 -11.94
C LEU A 544 -6.60 5.58 -10.55
N VAL A 545 -7.23 6.65 -10.04
CA VAL A 545 -7.98 6.61 -8.77
C VAL A 545 -9.17 5.66 -8.88
N LYS A 546 -9.93 5.71 -9.99
CA LYS A 546 -11.05 4.79 -10.23
C LYS A 546 -10.59 3.33 -10.35
N PHE A 547 -9.50 3.08 -11.07
CA PHE A 547 -8.91 1.75 -11.21
C PHE A 547 -8.55 1.19 -9.84
N ARG A 548 -7.95 2.02 -8.99
CA ARG A 548 -7.62 1.64 -7.62
C ARG A 548 -8.86 1.30 -6.79
N ALA A 549 -9.92 2.09 -6.89
CA ALA A 549 -11.18 1.84 -6.18
C ALA A 549 -11.84 0.49 -6.56
N LEU A 550 -11.65 0.01 -7.80
CA LEU A 550 -12.07 -1.33 -8.26
C LEU A 550 -11.05 -2.44 -7.98
N GLY A 551 -10.03 -2.15 -7.20
CA GLY A 551 -8.98 -3.08 -6.85
C GLY A 551 -8.03 -3.47 -7.98
N MET A 552 -7.85 -2.61 -8.97
CA MET A 552 -6.82 -2.75 -10.00
C MET A 552 -5.49 -2.17 -9.51
N TYR A 553 -4.85 -2.87 -8.59
CA TYR A 553 -3.63 -2.39 -7.92
C TYR A 553 -2.34 -2.65 -8.72
N ASN A 554 -2.32 -3.72 -9.54
CA ASN A 554 -1.13 -4.20 -10.23
C ASN A 554 -1.02 -3.64 -11.66
N LEU A 555 -0.98 -2.31 -11.76
CA LEU A 555 -0.84 -1.61 -13.03
C LEU A 555 0.65 -1.39 -13.35
N ARG A 556 1.07 -1.80 -14.55
CA ARG A 556 2.38 -1.36 -15.09
C ARG A 556 2.15 -0.14 -15.96
N LEU A 557 2.51 1.02 -15.44
CA LEU A 557 2.36 2.29 -16.15
C LEU A 557 3.56 2.58 -17.05
N THR A 558 3.27 3.20 -18.19
CA THR A 558 4.26 3.81 -19.09
C THR A 558 3.72 5.15 -19.57
N ALA A 559 4.63 6.05 -19.93
CA ALA A 559 4.25 7.36 -20.46
C ALA A 559 5.16 7.80 -21.60
N THR A 560 4.58 8.61 -22.49
CA THR A 560 5.29 9.36 -23.53
C THR A 560 4.99 10.83 -23.33
N ARG A 561 5.97 11.71 -23.58
CA ARG A 561 5.78 13.17 -23.51
C ARG A 561 4.78 13.58 -24.60
N ARG A 562 3.88 14.50 -24.27
CA ARG A 562 3.10 15.23 -25.28
C ARG A 562 3.98 16.34 -25.84
N ASP A 563 3.94 16.54 -27.15
CA ASP A 563 4.59 17.69 -27.76
C ASP A 563 3.79 18.94 -27.39
N PRO A 564 4.43 20.02 -26.86
CA PRO A 564 3.73 21.26 -26.53
C PRO A 564 2.94 21.84 -27.71
N ASP A 565 3.38 21.58 -28.94
CA ASP A 565 2.76 22.08 -30.17
C ASP A 565 1.72 21.11 -30.78
N GLU A 566 1.63 19.87 -30.29
CA GLU A 566 0.66 18.84 -30.75
C GLU A 566 -0.45 18.58 -29.71
N ALA A 567 -0.76 19.56 -28.87
CA ALA A 567 -1.71 19.43 -27.74
C ALA A 567 -3.13 18.95 -28.11
N ASP A 568 -3.47 18.87 -29.41
CA ASP A 568 -4.77 18.40 -29.93
C ASP A 568 -4.70 17.16 -30.85
N VAL A 569 -3.58 16.42 -30.91
CA VAL A 569 -3.53 15.22 -31.76
C VAL A 569 -4.01 13.98 -31.00
N VAL A 570 -5.32 13.77 -31.12
CA VAL A 570 -6.08 12.55 -30.81
C VAL A 570 -5.35 11.29 -31.28
N THR A 571 -5.19 10.34 -30.34
CA THR A 571 -4.89 8.89 -30.50
C THR A 571 -4.11 8.48 -31.75
N GLN A 572 -2.79 8.32 -31.63
CA GLN A 572 -2.09 7.37 -32.49
C GLN A 572 -2.46 5.95 -32.06
N VAL A 573 -3.58 5.49 -32.61
CA VAL A 573 -3.98 4.09 -32.60
C VAL A 573 -2.87 3.28 -33.26
N ILE A 574 -2.35 2.29 -32.54
CA ILE A 574 -1.35 1.36 -33.06
C ILE A 574 -1.96 0.65 -34.29
N PRO A 575 -1.36 0.74 -35.49
CA PRO A 575 -1.81 -0.05 -36.63
C PRO A 575 -1.84 -1.55 -36.27
N ALA A 576 -2.71 -2.33 -36.91
CA ALA A 576 -2.86 -3.77 -36.59
C ALA A 576 -1.55 -4.58 -36.73
N GLU A 577 -0.61 -4.10 -37.54
CA GLU A 577 0.70 -4.73 -37.80
C GLU A 577 1.65 -4.69 -36.58
N PRO A 578 1.87 -3.56 -35.88
CA PRO A 578 2.63 -3.57 -34.63
C PRO A 578 1.99 -4.41 -33.52
N ALA A 579 0.68 -4.69 -33.54
CA ALA A 579 0.05 -5.66 -32.63
C ALA A 579 0.44 -7.10 -32.97
N LEU A 580 0.53 -7.45 -34.26
CA LEU A 580 1.04 -8.75 -34.74
C LEU A 580 2.53 -8.94 -34.39
N GLU A 581 3.36 -7.91 -34.57
CA GLU A 581 4.79 -7.96 -34.21
C GLU A 581 4.99 -8.07 -32.70
N ARG A 582 4.23 -7.31 -31.90
CA ARG A 582 4.26 -7.42 -30.43
C ARG A 582 3.78 -8.78 -29.96
N LEU A 583 2.72 -9.32 -30.58
CA LEU A 583 2.27 -10.68 -30.30
C LEU A 583 3.40 -11.65 -30.60
N ALA A 584 3.95 -11.66 -31.82
CA ALA A 584 5.07 -12.52 -32.18
C ALA A 584 6.26 -12.43 -31.21
N LEU A 585 6.58 -11.23 -30.71
CA LEU A 585 7.62 -11.02 -29.71
C LEU A 585 7.24 -11.59 -28.33
N VAL A 586 6.01 -11.38 -27.86
CA VAL A 586 5.49 -11.93 -26.59
C VAL A 586 5.44 -13.46 -26.65
N LEU A 587 4.95 -14.02 -27.76
CA LEU A 587 4.85 -15.45 -27.98
C LEU A 587 6.23 -16.11 -28.03
N ARG A 588 7.19 -15.50 -28.75
CA ARG A 588 8.60 -15.96 -28.78
C ARG A 588 9.28 -15.90 -27.41
N LYS A 589 9.04 -14.85 -26.61
CA LYS A 589 9.64 -14.74 -25.27
C LYS A 589 9.12 -15.80 -24.31
N ARG A 590 7.88 -16.22 -24.48
CA ARG A 590 7.20 -17.11 -23.54
C ARG A 590 7.49 -18.58 -23.83
N SER A 591 7.58 -18.93 -25.11
CA SER A 591 7.85 -20.29 -25.57
C SER A 591 8.79 -20.28 -26.77
N PRO A 592 10.10 -20.01 -26.56
CA PRO A 592 11.06 -19.89 -27.66
C PRO A 592 11.23 -21.19 -28.48
N GLU A 593 10.83 -22.33 -27.93
CA GLU A 593 10.96 -23.66 -28.54
C GLU A 593 9.65 -24.20 -29.14
N GLN A 594 8.54 -23.45 -29.12
CA GLN A 594 7.27 -23.89 -29.69
C GLN A 594 6.98 -23.22 -31.05
N CYS A 595 6.41 -23.96 -31.98
CA CYS A 595 5.83 -23.40 -33.21
C CYS A 595 4.50 -22.71 -32.93
N CYS A 596 4.24 -21.59 -33.61
CA CYS A 596 3.01 -20.82 -33.43
C CYS A 596 2.30 -20.54 -34.77
N LEU A 597 1.03 -20.94 -34.87
CA LEU A 597 0.12 -20.58 -35.96
C LEU A 597 -0.73 -19.38 -35.55
N VAL A 598 -0.63 -18.27 -36.26
CA VAL A 598 -1.40 -17.04 -36.03
C VAL A 598 -2.43 -16.86 -37.13
N LEU A 599 -3.71 -16.76 -36.74
CA LEU A 599 -4.84 -16.56 -37.64
C LEU A 599 -5.44 -15.18 -37.42
N ARG A 600 -5.68 -14.43 -38.50
CA ARG A 600 -6.57 -13.26 -38.47
C ARG A 600 -8.00 -13.71 -38.69
N VAL A 601 -8.86 -13.41 -37.73
CA VAL A 601 -10.28 -13.77 -37.78
C VAL A 601 -11.02 -12.74 -38.64
N PRO A 602 -11.75 -13.15 -39.68
CA PRO A 602 -12.58 -12.25 -40.47
C PRO A 602 -13.76 -11.71 -39.65
N ASP A 603 -14.21 -10.51 -39.99
CA ASP A 603 -15.36 -9.88 -39.33
C ASP A 603 -16.63 -10.72 -39.53
N GLY A 604 -17.35 -11.01 -38.43
CA GLY A 604 -18.59 -11.81 -38.45
C GLY A 604 -18.43 -13.32 -38.23
N ALA A 605 -17.21 -13.85 -38.10
CA ALA A 605 -17.00 -15.27 -37.78
C ALA A 605 -17.60 -15.65 -36.40
N THR A 606 -18.44 -16.69 -36.37
CA THR A 606 -19.17 -17.15 -35.17
C THR A 606 -18.45 -18.22 -34.36
N SER A 607 -17.47 -18.92 -34.94
CA SER A 607 -16.69 -19.98 -34.27
C SER A 607 -15.20 -19.91 -34.61
N ALA A 608 -14.35 -20.06 -33.61
CA ALA A 608 -12.90 -20.14 -33.77
C ALA A 608 -12.48 -21.58 -34.17
N PRO A 609 -11.51 -21.75 -35.08
CA PRO A 609 -10.93 -23.06 -35.39
C PRO A 609 -10.35 -23.75 -34.14
N GLN A 610 -10.39 -25.07 -34.09
CA GLN A 610 -9.69 -25.88 -33.10
C GLN A 610 -8.75 -26.86 -33.78
N PHE A 611 -7.50 -26.90 -33.30
CA PHE A 611 -6.45 -27.76 -33.84
C PHE A 611 -6.06 -28.81 -32.79
N PRO A 612 -6.34 -30.11 -33.04
CA PRO A 612 -5.82 -31.20 -32.23
C PRO A 612 -4.28 -31.11 -32.15
N GLY A 613 -3.71 -31.28 -30.96
CA GLY A 613 -2.27 -31.17 -30.75
C GLY A 613 -1.77 -29.76 -30.40
N ALA A 614 -2.64 -28.74 -30.39
CA ALA A 614 -2.29 -27.44 -29.84
C ALA A 614 -2.24 -27.48 -28.30
N SER A 615 -1.14 -27.07 -27.69
CA SER A 615 -0.97 -27.07 -26.23
C SER A 615 -1.61 -25.86 -25.54
N ALA A 616 -1.68 -24.72 -26.25
CA ALA A 616 -2.33 -23.49 -25.80
C ALA A 616 -2.89 -22.69 -26.97
N SER A 617 -3.89 -21.85 -26.69
CA SER A 617 -4.40 -20.86 -27.64
C SER A 617 -4.38 -19.46 -27.03
N ILE A 618 -4.03 -18.46 -27.82
CA ILE A 618 -4.04 -17.05 -27.42
C ILE A 618 -4.98 -16.30 -28.34
N ARG A 619 -5.91 -15.56 -27.77
CA ARG A 619 -6.77 -14.63 -28.51
C ARG A 619 -6.32 -13.21 -28.24
N VAL A 620 -6.16 -12.44 -29.30
CA VAL A 620 -5.95 -11.00 -29.17
C VAL A 620 -7.11 -10.27 -29.80
N SER A 621 -7.66 -9.29 -29.10
CA SER A 621 -8.62 -8.34 -29.66
C SER A 621 -8.08 -6.93 -29.48
N ALA A 622 -7.92 -6.19 -30.57
CA ALA A 622 -7.41 -4.81 -30.54
C ALA A 622 -8.39 -3.85 -31.22
N ALA A 623 -8.54 -2.64 -30.68
CA ALA A 623 -9.30 -1.58 -31.32
C ALA A 623 -8.48 -0.95 -32.47
N THR A 624 -9.10 -0.69 -33.63
CA THR A 624 -8.44 -0.01 -34.77
C THR A 624 -9.16 1.29 -35.13
N SER A 625 -8.41 2.23 -35.72
CA SER A 625 -8.78 3.64 -35.86
C SER A 625 -9.98 3.91 -36.78
N LEU A 626 -10.38 2.97 -37.64
CA LEU A 626 -11.33 3.28 -38.71
C LEU A 626 -12.39 2.20 -39.04
N VAL A 627 -12.28 0.92 -38.61
CA VAL A 627 -13.19 -0.12 -39.16
C VAL A 627 -13.57 -1.26 -38.19
N GLY A 628 -13.21 -1.22 -36.91
CA GLY A 628 -13.64 -2.23 -35.92
C GLY A 628 -12.49 -2.97 -35.23
N ARG A 629 -12.84 -3.96 -34.39
CA ARG A 629 -11.86 -4.71 -33.59
C ARG A 629 -11.19 -5.80 -34.42
N VAL A 630 -9.87 -5.76 -34.57
CA VAL A 630 -9.11 -6.86 -35.17
C VAL A 630 -8.98 -7.98 -34.14
N LYS A 631 -9.39 -9.19 -34.55
CA LYS A 631 -9.27 -10.41 -33.74
C LYS A 631 -8.20 -11.32 -34.33
N LEU A 632 -7.25 -11.73 -33.51
CA LEU A 632 -6.19 -12.68 -33.86
C LEU A 632 -6.27 -13.91 -32.96
N LEU A 633 -5.97 -15.08 -33.50
CA LEU A 633 -5.88 -16.35 -32.78
C LEU A 633 -4.49 -16.97 -32.99
N GLY A 634 -3.69 -17.08 -31.95
CA GLY A 634 -2.45 -17.84 -31.93
C GLY A 634 -2.67 -19.25 -31.36
N PHE A 635 -2.08 -20.27 -31.99
CA PHE A 635 -2.08 -21.66 -31.50
C PHE A 635 -0.63 -22.13 -31.36
N PHE A 636 -0.31 -22.74 -30.22
CA PHE A 636 1.03 -23.26 -29.92
C PHE A 636 1.10 -24.75 -30.10
N PHE A 637 2.18 -25.23 -30.69
CA PHE A 637 2.43 -26.65 -30.92
C PHE A 637 3.81 -27.01 -30.40
N ASP A 638 3.90 -28.14 -29.73
CA ASP A 638 5.16 -28.74 -29.27
C ASP A 638 5.88 -29.49 -30.41
N ASP A 639 5.19 -29.73 -31.53
CA ASP A 639 5.68 -30.43 -32.72
C ASP A 639 5.42 -29.58 -33.98
N ASP A 640 6.48 -29.26 -34.72
CA ASP A 640 6.45 -28.54 -35.99
C ASP A 640 5.51 -29.21 -37.01
N ARG A 641 5.44 -30.55 -37.04
CA ARG A 641 4.54 -31.28 -37.97
C ARG A 641 3.07 -31.00 -37.65
N ALA A 642 2.71 -30.95 -36.37
CA ALA A 642 1.36 -30.63 -35.94
C ALA A 642 0.99 -29.18 -36.34
N ALA A 643 1.94 -28.25 -36.26
CA ALA A 643 1.74 -26.86 -36.66
C ALA A 643 1.53 -26.70 -38.18
N VAL A 644 2.31 -27.43 -38.99
CA VAL A 644 2.14 -27.44 -40.47
C VAL A 644 0.80 -28.06 -40.86
N GLN A 645 0.40 -29.17 -40.24
CA GLN A 645 -0.91 -29.78 -40.47
C GLN A 645 -2.06 -28.82 -40.11
N ALA A 646 -1.92 -28.03 -39.04
CA ALA A 646 -2.89 -27.01 -38.67
C ALA A 646 -2.97 -25.88 -39.71
N LEU A 647 -1.83 -25.46 -40.30
CA LEU A 647 -1.82 -24.46 -41.38
C LEU A 647 -2.55 -24.97 -42.63
N ASP A 648 -2.26 -26.19 -43.07
CA ASP A 648 -2.91 -26.80 -44.25
C ASP A 648 -4.41 -26.99 -44.03
N ARG A 649 -4.79 -27.39 -42.81
CA ARG A 649 -6.20 -27.47 -42.39
C ARG A 649 -6.88 -26.11 -42.41
N THR A 650 -6.19 -25.04 -42.01
CA THR A 650 -6.74 -23.68 -42.08
C THR A 650 -7.03 -23.28 -43.53
N ARG A 651 -6.10 -23.54 -44.45
CA ARG A 651 -6.27 -23.21 -45.88
C ARG A 651 -7.42 -23.95 -46.53
N SER A 652 -7.68 -25.19 -46.10
CA SER A 652 -8.72 -26.04 -46.68
C SER A 652 -10.10 -25.85 -46.05
N GLU A 653 -10.17 -25.74 -44.72
CA GLU A 653 -11.45 -25.65 -43.97
C GLU A 653 -11.87 -24.21 -43.64
N PHE A 654 -10.92 -23.27 -43.61
CA PHE A 654 -11.14 -21.88 -43.17
C PHE A 654 -10.50 -20.86 -44.13
N PRO A 655 -10.85 -20.86 -45.43
CA PRO A 655 -10.15 -20.06 -46.46
C PRO A 655 -10.21 -18.54 -46.24
N ASP A 656 -11.20 -18.06 -45.48
CA ASP A 656 -11.37 -16.65 -45.15
C ASP A 656 -10.46 -16.17 -44.00
N PHE A 657 -9.77 -17.09 -43.32
CA PHE A 657 -8.79 -16.75 -42.29
C PHE A 657 -7.41 -16.55 -42.93
N LEU A 658 -6.76 -15.42 -42.65
CA LEU A 658 -5.35 -15.22 -43.02
C LEU A 658 -4.47 -15.90 -41.98
N ALA A 659 -3.59 -16.81 -42.42
CA ALA A 659 -2.79 -17.65 -41.55
C ALA A 659 -1.29 -17.39 -41.72
N HIS A 660 -0.58 -17.18 -40.60
CA HIS A 660 0.86 -16.99 -40.54
C HIS A 660 1.48 -18.04 -39.61
N LEU A 661 2.47 -18.78 -40.08
CA LEU A 661 3.20 -19.75 -39.26
C LEU A 661 4.54 -19.17 -38.82
N LEU A 662 4.78 -19.18 -37.51
CA LEU A 662 6.02 -18.77 -36.88
C LEU A 662 6.75 -20.02 -36.38
N THR A 663 7.87 -20.37 -37.01
CA THR A 663 8.69 -21.53 -36.64
C THR A 663 9.84 -21.14 -35.71
N THR A 664 10.37 -22.12 -34.98
CA THR A 664 11.51 -21.94 -34.08
C THR A 664 12.76 -21.53 -34.87
N GLY A 665 13.49 -20.52 -34.38
CA GLY A 665 14.81 -20.15 -34.91
C GLY A 665 14.89 -19.44 -36.28
N ARG A 666 13.79 -19.16 -36.99
CA ARG A 666 13.81 -18.42 -38.29
C ARG A 666 13.02 -17.12 -38.26
N ALA A 667 13.31 -16.19 -39.17
CA ALA A 667 12.57 -14.94 -39.33
C ALA A 667 11.08 -15.22 -39.67
N PRO A 668 10.12 -14.37 -39.25
CA PRO A 668 8.71 -14.55 -39.59
C PRO A 668 8.53 -14.59 -41.11
N VAL A 669 7.90 -15.65 -41.62
CA VAL A 669 7.51 -15.74 -43.04
C VAL A 669 6.10 -15.17 -43.16
N SER A 670 5.97 -13.98 -43.75
CA SER A 670 4.66 -13.44 -44.12
C SER A 670 4.15 -14.22 -45.34
N LEU A 671 3.01 -14.90 -45.21
CA LEU A 671 2.33 -15.55 -46.32
C LEU A 671 1.01 -14.82 -46.50
N THR A 672 0.94 -13.90 -47.47
CA THR A 672 -0.33 -13.31 -47.89
C THR A 672 -1.08 -14.32 -48.77
N ASN A 673 -2.42 -14.22 -48.80
CA ASN A 673 -3.30 -15.07 -49.63
C ASN A 673 -3.12 -14.86 -51.14
N ASP A 674 -2.26 -13.93 -51.56
CA ASP A 674 -1.87 -13.78 -52.96
C ASP A 674 -0.83 -14.85 -53.26
N GLY A 675 -1.25 -15.94 -53.90
CA GLY A 675 -0.47 -17.14 -54.21
C GLY A 675 0.76 -16.95 -55.10
N LYS A 676 1.67 -16.05 -54.73
CA LYS A 676 2.96 -15.76 -55.37
C LYS A 676 3.96 -15.37 -54.28
N ASP A 677 4.49 -16.38 -53.60
CA ASP A 677 5.90 -16.46 -53.19
C ASP A 677 6.14 -17.83 -52.53
N PHE A 678 6.04 -18.86 -53.37
CA PHE A 678 6.75 -20.13 -53.20
C PHE A 678 7.38 -20.45 -54.56
N GLY A 679 8.37 -19.64 -54.94
CA GLY A 679 9.39 -20.08 -55.87
C GLY A 679 10.49 -20.74 -55.06
N ASP A 680 10.58 -22.07 -55.17
CA ASP A 680 11.74 -22.88 -54.82
C ASP A 680 12.26 -22.82 -53.37
N ALA A 681 11.53 -23.46 -52.46
CA ALA A 681 12.17 -24.11 -51.30
C ALA A 681 11.67 -25.55 -51.22
N HIS A 682 12.54 -26.45 -51.66
CA HIS A 682 12.30 -27.88 -51.79
C HIS A 682 11.88 -28.57 -50.48
N HIS A 683 11.07 -29.60 -50.69
CA HIS A 683 10.64 -30.68 -49.79
C HIS A 683 11.75 -31.48 -49.07
N SER A 684 12.96 -30.96 -48.86
CA SER A 684 14.13 -31.78 -48.46
C SER A 684 14.83 -31.47 -47.13
N ASP A 685 14.42 -30.47 -46.34
CA ASP A 685 15.09 -30.18 -45.04
C ASP A 685 14.15 -30.30 -43.83
N LEU A 686 13.42 -31.42 -43.76
CA LEU A 686 12.84 -31.95 -42.52
C LEU A 686 13.51 -33.30 -42.24
N GLY A 687 14.68 -33.23 -41.60
CA GLY A 687 15.43 -34.36 -41.03
C GLY A 687 15.68 -34.12 -39.56
#